data_AF-A0A1S3HQ80-F1
#
_entry.id   AF-A0A1S3HQ80-F1
#
_cell.length_a   1.000
_cell.length_b   1.000
_cell.length_c   1.000
_cell.angle_alpha   90.00
_cell.angle_beta   90.00
_cell.angle_gamma   90.00
#
_symmetry.space_group_name_H-M   'P 1'
#
loop_
_entity.id
_entity.type
_entity.pdbx_description
1 polymer ?
#
loop_
_entity_poly.entity_id
_entity_poly.type
_entity_poly.pdbx_seq_one_letter_code
_entity_poly.pdbx_strand_id
1 'polypeptide(L)'
;MDTRTAYLFLLVIFVSSSFAQNDTTASPQTTASAGNGTTTASPANETTTASAENGTTTASPVNETTTATAGNETTTASPANETTTASAGNETTTASPANETTTASAGNETTTASAGNETTTASAANETTTTTMGNDTTTVSPGNDTTTAQAGNESTTNASTSELPPTTTAMPERNVVTTPLGKIRGKFVSLTINWNGTDTNILGEEFLGVRYARTPTRFAEPQTLASWTDIQDALAYGANCPQNRDTYGTVTTASPISESEDCLFLNIFVPSGGVEALKAMNETLPVVVYLQSGGYDTMPATLYSGIVLADSGNTIVVTVNYRVGVLGFLALKNAAGSIIGNNGLRDQSLALAWIRDNIASFAGDPTNVTLVGDYKGGASVGLHMVSSQSRGLFHRAISMSGAVTAPWAYATTTTAGEEFLQRADCNRENYDTSLACLRGKSLMDILKYERDPSSQMNLHRPVVDGTILVKSPAELLRDGVAKDIPYVIGYGESDGSFMLKYVTDEVVDGNVTNYMYNLTKLKQILSDTYSEYLGLSQSVRATVESTLFQYDVGPETDNDDLGTGIVKLFTDFFFKAPTEMTTDLYSKSNGTSVFLYNFAYRSTTLNPTKKSFLTAELPDLPYFLFGGGLMSSDTLQNRSHIIVRRAAASSDESDEQISQNVMGYWSNFAETGNPNTGSREQYTAANWPSYDSTNNSYLNLQETPTDARVDMNNRNVQFWNRYVSTVKQNEPTPTTPTTAAPTGLDIGACRRYYAAKIGPEVSPETAAGVMWGMLAAALLLLLVCVVLAIAIERQRRKKQSYKTQNFAY
;
A
#
# COMPACT_ATOMS: atom_id res chain seq x y z
N MET A 1 54.35 -24.90 4.95
CA MET A 1 53.96 -25.77 3.83
C MET A 1 52.97 -26.76 4.40
N ASP A 2 51.78 -26.79 3.80
CA ASP A 2 50.78 -27.86 3.87
C ASP A 2 49.91 -28.11 5.13
N THR A 3 48.67 -28.46 4.78
CA THR A 3 47.54 -29.16 5.40
C THR A 3 47.38 -29.38 6.92
N ARG A 4 46.21 -28.92 7.39
CA ARG A 4 45.16 -29.67 8.12
C ARG A 4 45.57 -30.99 8.81
N THR A 5 45.45 -31.01 10.14
CA THR A 5 44.53 -31.86 10.94
C THR A 5 44.90 -31.61 12.42
N ALA A 6 44.29 -30.63 13.08
CA ALA A 6 43.04 -30.78 13.82
C ALA A 6 43.13 -31.82 14.96
N TYR A 7 43.27 -31.36 16.20
CA TYR A 7 42.57 -31.94 17.34
C TYR A 7 42.22 -30.83 18.35
N LEU A 8 40.93 -30.77 18.68
CA LEU A 8 40.27 -30.10 19.81
C LEU A 8 41.04 -29.02 20.58
N PHE A 9 40.51 -27.79 20.58
CA PHE A 9 40.62 -26.92 21.75
C PHE A 9 39.25 -26.35 22.18
N LEU A 10 38.92 -26.67 23.42
CA LEU A 10 37.85 -26.08 24.23
C LEU A 10 38.33 -24.75 24.85
N LEU A 11 37.36 -23.95 25.28
CA LEU A 11 37.45 -22.96 26.37
C LEU A 11 38.25 -21.64 26.19
N VAL A 12 37.47 -20.55 26.17
CA VAL A 12 37.43 -19.48 27.21
C VAL A 12 38.34 -18.22 27.13
N ILE A 13 37.65 -17.10 26.79
CA ILE A 13 37.58 -15.73 27.40
C ILE A 13 38.86 -14.89 27.62
N PHE A 14 38.64 -13.56 27.56
CA PHE A 14 39.46 -12.38 27.90
C PHE A 14 40.34 -11.84 26.75
N VAL A 15 39.91 -10.78 26.05
CA VAL A 15 39.89 -9.34 26.42
C VAL A 15 41.26 -8.68 26.26
N SER A 16 41.37 -7.74 25.32
CA SER A 16 41.74 -6.34 25.57
C SER A 16 42.08 -5.58 24.27
N SER A 17 41.39 -4.45 24.08
CA SER A 17 41.83 -3.18 23.48
C SER A 17 43.12 -3.11 22.64
N SER A 18 43.02 -2.49 21.46
CA SER A 18 43.67 -1.19 21.20
C SER A 18 43.14 -0.52 19.92
N PHE A 19 42.32 0.51 20.07
CA PHE A 19 42.11 1.53 19.04
C PHE A 19 43.06 2.70 19.29
N ALA A 20 43.56 3.35 18.23
CA ALA A 20 44.29 4.61 18.33
C ALA A 20 43.31 5.80 18.25
N GLN A 21 43.57 6.85 19.03
CA GLN A 21 42.74 8.05 19.12
C GLN A 21 43.02 9.06 17.99
N ASN A 22 42.06 9.94 17.70
CA ASN A 22 42.25 11.37 18.00
C ASN A 22 40.92 12.16 18.08
N ASP A 23 40.76 12.84 19.23
CA ASP A 23 39.97 14.02 19.61
C ASP A 23 38.69 14.46 18.86
N THR A 24 37.58 14.50 19.62
CA THR A 24 36.70 15.68 19.74
C THR A 24 36.22 15.84 21.19
N THR A 25 35.83 17.06 21.58
CA THR A 25 35.48 17.49 22.95
C THR A 25 34.20 16.85 23.50
N ALA A 26 34.19 16.51 24.79
CA ALA A 26 33.02 15.95 25.49
C ALA A 26 32.15 17.03 26.17
N SER A 27 30.83 16.78 26.22
CA SER A 27 29.83 17.58 26.96
C SER A 27 29.36 16.82 28.22
N PRO A 28 29.06 17.49 29.35
CA PRO A 28 28.70 16.86 30.61
C PRO A 28 27.19 16.57 30.71
N GLN A 29 26.71 15.53 30.03
CA GLN A 29 25.30 15.09 30.14
C GLN A 29 25.12 13.98 31.17
N THR A 30 23.98 13.98 31.88
CA THR A 30 23.60 12.87 32.78
C THR A 30 22.18 12.37 32.47
N THR A 31 22.06 11.07 32.21
CA THR A 31 20.80 10.42 31.80
C THR A 31 20.49 9.24 32.72
N ALA A 32 19.26 9.18 33.25
CA ALA A 32 18.75 8.05 34.02
C ALA A 32 17.44 7.52 33.40
N SER A 33 17.32 6.20 33.27
CA SER A 33 16.13 5.55 32.71
C SER A 33 15.83 4.22 33.39
N ALA A 34 14.55 3.92 33.63
CA ALA A 34 14.06 2.66 34.17
C ALA A 34 12.73 2.23 33.50
N GLY A 35 12.47 0.91 33.44
CA GLY A 35 11.19 0.38 32.95
C GLY A 35 10.05 0.63 33.94
N ASN A 36 9.99 -0.15 35.02
CA ASN A 36 9.03 0.06 36.12
C ASN A 36 9.75 0.49 37.41
N GLY A 37 9.36 1.63 37.98
CA GLY A 37 9.81 2.09 39.31
C GLY A 37 10.11 3.59 39.39
N THR A 38 10.43 4.06 40.60
CA THR A 38 10.76 5.46 40.87
C THR A 38 12.15 5.82 40.33
N THR A 39 12.23 6.86 39.49
CA THR A 39 13.50 7.37 38.94
C THR A 39 13.82 8.75 39.53
N THR A 40 14.96 8.87 40.20
CA THR A 40 15.41 10.13 40.84
C THR A 40 16.79 10.54 40.32
N ALA A 41 16.94 11.78 39.86
CA ALA A 41 18.21 12.33 39.38
C ALA A 41 18.52 13.72 39.99
N SER A 42 19.65 13.83 40.69
CA SER A 42 20.20 15.09 41.24
C SER A 42 21.73 15.21 41.11
N PRO A 43 22.33 15.25 39.91
CA PRO A 43 23.75 15.59 39.70
C PRO A 43 23.95 17.10 39.43
N ALA A 44 25.19 17.58 39.48
CA ALA A 44 25.57 18.98 39.22
C ALA A 44 26.30 19.13 37.85
N ASN A 45 25.58 18.91 36.75
CA ASN A 45 26.06 18.90 35.36
C ASN A 45 25.06 19.58 34.41
N GLU A 46 25.54 20.44 33.51
CA GLU A 46 24.78 21.35 32.61
C GLU A 46 23.42 20.84 32.09
N THR A 47 23.29 19.57 31.68
CA THR A 47 22.02 18.96 31.25
C THR A 47 21.69 17.68 32.02
N THR A 48 20.45 17.58 32.52
CA THR A 48 19.94 16.39 33.23
C THR A 48 18.62 15.89 32.64
N THR A 49 18.57 14.60 32.30
CA THR A 49 17.39 13.93 31.72
C THR A 49 17.02 12.69 32.53
N ALA A 50 15.75 12.58 32.94
CA ALA A 50 15.22 11.40 33.65
C ALA A 50 13.93 10.88 32.97
N SER A 51 13.86 9.58 32.71
CA SER A 51 12.68 8.95 32.10
C SER A 51 12.27 7.61 32.75
N ALA A 52 10.96 7.33 32.77
CA ALA A 52 10.42 6.04 33.21
C ALA A 52 9.21 5.60 32.36
N GLU A 53 9.12 4.31 32.02
CA GLU A 53 7.98 3.76 31.26
C GLU A 53 6.72 3.61 32.13
N ASN A 54 6.86 3.24 33.41
CA ASN A 54 5.79 3.27 34.41
C ASN A 54 6.34 3.58 35.81
N GLY A 55 5.89 4.70 36.42
CA GLY A 55 6.23 5.09 37.78
C GLY A 55 6.43 6.60 37.97
N THR A 56 6.85 6.99 39.18
CA THR A 56 7.14 8.38 39.55
C THR A 56 8.54 8.83 39.08
N THR A 57 8.63 9.99 38.42
CA THR A 57 9.91 10.61 38.03
C THR A 57 10.12 11.93 38.77
N THR A 58 11.26 12.07 39.45
CA THR A 58 11.65 13.28 40.18
C THR A 58 13.02 13.77 39.78
N ALA A 59 13.10 15.01 39.28
CA ALA A 59 14.36 15.69 38.96
C ALA A 59 14.52 16.96 39.80
N SER A 60 15.63 17.08 40.52
CA SER A 60 15.96 18.29 41.30
C SER A 60 17.47 18.57 41.30
N PRO A 61 18.04 19.00 40.16
CA PRO A 61 19.43 19.47 40.05
C PRO A 61 19.57 21.01 40.11
N VAL A 62 20.82 21.51 40.01
CA VAL A 62 21.20 22.94 40.04
C VAL A 62 21.84 23.36 38.69
N ASN A 63 21.24 22.98 37.56
CA ASN A 63 21.86 23.04 36.21
C ASN A 63 20.92 23.68 35.15
N GLU A 64 21.47 24.21 34.06
CA GLU A 64 20.79 25.12 33.09
C GLU A 64 19.54 24.53 32.42
N THR A 65 19.55 23.24 32.05
CA THR A 65 18.41 22.58 31.37
C THR A 65 18.02 21.27 32.06
N THR A 66 16.73 21.14 32.41
CA THR A 66 16.16 19.93 33.05
C THR A 66 14.94 19.40 32.29
N THR A 67 14.97 18.11 31.94
CA THR A 67 13.86 17.40 31.26
C THR A 67 13.44 16.15 32.04
N ALA A 68 12.15 16.06 32.38
CA ALA A 68 11.56 14.89 33.04
C ALA A 68 10.34 14.37 32.28
N THR A 69 10.35 13.07 31.95
CA THR A 69 9.28 12.38 31.21
C THR A 69 8.86 11.10 31.93
N ALA A 70 7.55 10.88 32.10
CA ALA A 70 7.03 9.65 32.71
C ALA A 70 5.81 9.11 31.96
N GLY A 71 5.77 7.78 31.81
CA GLY A 71 4.75 7.12 31.02
C GLY A 71 3.33 7.19 31.57
N ASN A 72 3.11 7.22 32.91
CA ASN A 72 1.72 7.05 33.39
C ASN A 72 1.28 7.50 34.80
N GLU A 73 2.12 8.00 35.72
CA GLU A 73 1.66 8.30 37.11
C GLU A 73 1.99 9.74 37.59
N THR A 74 3.24 10.09 37.94
CA THR A 74 3.52 11.45 38.47
C THR A 74 4.91 11.96 38.10
N THR A 75 4.96 13.20 37.58
CA THR A 75 6.21 13.89 37.24
C THR A 75 6.35 15.17 38.06
N THR A 76 7.45 15.32 38.80
CA THR A 76 7.78 16.54 39.56
C THR A 76 9.16 17.06 39.18
N ALA A 77 9.23 18.33 38.76
CA ALA A 77 10.47 19.05 38.49
C ALA A 77 10.54 20.36 39.29
N SER A 78 11.58 20.50 40.11
CA SER A 78 11.84 21.72 40.91
C SER A 78 13.33 22.08 40.99
N PRO A 79 14.00 22.32 39.85
CA PRO A 79 15.34 22.92 39.82
C PRO A 79 15.28 24.44 40.06
N ALA A 80 16.43 25.04 40.37
CA ALA A 80 16.60 26.49 40.28
C ALA A 80 17.54 26.78 39.10
N ASN A 81 17.00 27.05 37.89
CA ASN A 81 17.71 27.51 36.68
C ASN A 81 16.78 27.68 35.44
N GLU A 82 17.35 28.20 34.35
CA GLU A 82 16.73 28.85 33.17
C GLU A 82 15.64 28.07 32.40
N THR A 83 15.82 26.79 32.03
CA THR A 83 14.82 26.05 31.20
C THR A 83 14.37 24.72 31.82
N THR A 84 13.06 24.58 32.05
CA THR A 84 12.44 23.39 32.63
C THR A 84 11.30 22.84 31.77
N THR A 85 11.37 21.54 31.42
CA THR A 85 10.29 20.81 30.73
C THR A 85 9.88 19.56 31.51
N ALA A 86 8.59 19.47 31.84
CA ALA A 86 7.99 18.30 32.48
C ALA A 86 6.78 17.81 31.68
N SER A 87 6.74 16.51 31.36
CA SER A 87 5.59 15.89 30.70
C SER A 87 5.26 14.50 31.25
N ALA A 88 3.96 14.19 31.33
CA ALA A 88 3.45 12.95 31.90
C ALA A 88 2.26 12.39 31.12
N GLY A 89 2.16 11.06 31.05
CA GLY A 89 1.19 10.37 30.22
C GLY A 89 -0.27 10.45 30.64
N ASN A 90 -0.63 10.52 31.94
CA ASN A 90 -2.05 10.53 32.35
C ASN A 90 -2.46 11.35 33.60
N GLU A 91 -1.76 11.34 34.73
CA GLU A 91 -2.35 11.86 35.99
C GLU A 91 -1.85 13.28 36.40
N THR A 92 -0.69 13.42 37.08
CA THR A 92 -0.25 14.73 37.64
C THR A 92 1.13 15.21 37.18
N THR A 93 1.20 16.46 36.69
CA THR A 93 2.46 17.16 36.34
C THR A 93 2.61 18.45 37.16
N THR A 94 3.71 18.56 37.94
CA THR A 94 4.08 19.79 38.67
C THR A 94 5.47 20.28 38.25
N ALA A 95 5.54 21.53 37.79
CA ALA A 95 6.79 22.23 37.48
C ALA A 95 6.86 23.56 38.26
N SER A 96 7.81 23.66 39.19
CA SER A 96 8.00 24.85 40.03
C SER A 96 9.47 25.30 40.12
N PRO A 97 10.07 25.79 39.02
CA PRO A 97 11.41 26.38 39.00
C PRO A 97 11.43 27.89 39.30
N ALA A 98 12.63 28.45 39.45
CA ALA A 98 12.86 29.86 39.77
C ALA A 98 13.37 30.65 38.55
N ASN A 99 12.44 31.01 37.66
CA ASN A 99 12.66 31.48 36.27
C ASN A 99 13.06 30.29 35.33
N GLU A 100 13.24 30.42 34.00
CA GLU A 100 12.91 31.52 33.05
C GLU A 100 11.85 31.04 32.04
N THR A 101 12.11 29.93 31.34
CA THR A 101 11.13 29.25 30.46
C THR A 101 10.62 27.96 31.09
N THR A 102 9.32 27.89 31.36
CA THR A 102 8.67 26.69 31.94
C THR A 102 7.60 26.12 31.00
N THR A 103 7.73 24.83 30.66
CA THR A 103 6.72 24.07 29.90
C THR A 103 6.26 22.86 30.70
N ALA A 104 4.94 22.79 30.95
CA ALA A 104 4.30 21.64 31.59
C ALA A 104 3.14 21.11 30.74
N SER A 105 3.15 19.82 30.43
CA SER A 105 2.05 19.15 29.73
C SER A 105 1.65 17.84 30.41
N ALA A 106 0.34 17.56 30.44
CA ALA A 106 -0.22 16.35 31.04
C ALA A 106 -1.31 15.73 30.18
N GLY A 107 -1.38 14.41 30.20
CA GLY A 107 -2.30 13.64 29.37
C GLY A 107 -3.77 13.71 29.75
N ASN A 108 -4.17 13.81 31.04
CA ASN A 108 -5.60 13.75 31.38
C ASN A 108 -6.15 14.50 32.62
N GLU A 109 -5.40 14.81 33.70
CA GLU A 109 -6.06 15.31 34.95
C GLU A 109 -5.59 16.66 35.52
N THR A 110 -4.32 16.82 35.96
CA THR A 110 -3.89 18.07 36.66
C THR A 110 -2.51 18.58 36.24
N THR A 111 -2.45 19.83 35.79
CA THR A 111 -1.21 20.56 35.45
C THR A 111 -1.04 21.80 36.34
N THR A 112 0.09 21.87 37.06
CA THR A 112 0.50 23.06 37.82
C THR A 112 1.87 23.56 37.34
N ALA A 113 1.94 24.83 36.91
CA ALA A 113 3.17 25.48 36.48
C ALA A 113 3.33 26.84 37.18
N SER A 114 4.48 27.08 37.79
CA SER A 114 4.80 28.34 38.50
C SER A 114 6.23 28.76 38.21
N ALA A 115 6.44 29.93 37.63
CA ALA A 115 7.74 30.45 37.19
C ALA A 115 8.02 31.85 37.77
N GLY A 116 9.30 32.25 37.77
CA GLY A 116 9.78 33.43 38.50
C GLY A 116 10.02 34.71 37.69
N ASN A 117 10.33 34.63 36.39
CA ASN A 117 10.30 35.70 35.38
C ASN A 117 10.33 35.09 33.95
N GLU A 118 9.89 35.84 32.92
CA GLU A 118 9.89 35.55 31.45
C GLU A 118 8.75 34.73 30.79
N THR A 119 8.79 33.39 30.59
CA THR A 119 7.75 32.67 29.78
C THR A 119 7.16 31.39 30.42
N THR A 120 5.83 31.24 30.40
CA THR A 120 5.12 30.02 30.88
C THR A 120 4.13 29.46 29.85
N THR A 121 4.22 28.16 29.57
CA THR A 121 3.25 27.41 28.74
C THR A 121 2.69 26.20 29.50
N ALA A 122 1.36 26.11 29.58
CA ALA A 122 0.66 24.98 30.20
C ALA A 122 -0.44 24.43 29.27
N SER A 123 -0.47 23.11 29.09
CA SER A 123 -1.53 22.40 28.37
C SER A 123 -1.95 21.12 29.08
N ALA A 124 -3.25 20.83 29.07
CA ALA A 124 -3.84 19.62 29.62
C ALA A 124 -5.01 19.19 28.74
N ALA A 125 -5.20 17.89 28.53
CA ALA A 125 -6.31 17.41 27.70
C ALA A 125 -7.68 17.57 28.38
N ASN A 126 -7.75 17.49 29.73
CA ASN A 126 -8.99 17.65 30.49
C ASN A 126 -8.77 18.12 31.96
N GLU A 127 -9.89 18.52 32.58
CA GLU A 127 -10.13 18.86 33.99
C GLU A 127 -9.50 20.14 34.58
N THR A 128 -8.25 20.18 35.06
CA THR A 128 -7.75 21.35 35.85
C THR A 128 -6.36 21.89 35.48
N THR A 129 -6.26 23.19 35.19
CA THR A 129 -4.99 23.93 35.02
C THR A 129 -4.86 25.12 35.98
N THR A 130 -3.72 25.20 36.68
CA THR A 130 -3.39 26.32 37.61
C THR A 130 -2.00 26.91 37.30
N THR A 131 -1.92 28.24 37.17
CA THR A 131 -0.66 28.97 37.02
C THR A 131 -0.53 30.14 38.01
N THR A 132 0.68 30.40 38.50
CA THR A 132 0.98 31.49 39.46
C THR A 132 2.20 32.32 39.03
N MET A 133 2.20 33.60 39.42
CA MET A 133 2.86 34.69 38.69
C MET A 133 4.37 34.86 38.91
N GLY A 134 5.03 35.19 37.79
CA GLY A 134 6.24 36.02 37.73
C GLY A 134 6.44 36.79 36.39
N ASN A 135 5.72 36.46 35.32
CA ASN A 135 6.27 36.51 33.95
C ASN A 135 5.47 37.34 32.92
N ASP A 136 6.16 37.87 31.89
CA ASP A 136 5.65 38.74 30.81
C ASP A 136 4.76 38.04 29.75
N THR A 137 4.81 36.71 29.62
CA THR A 137 3.97 35.98 28.65
C THR A 137 3.50 34.62 29.18
N THR A 138 2.18 34.42 29.17
CA THR A 138 1.52 33.18 29.59
C THR A 138 0.60 32.65 28.49
N THR A 139 0.83 31.40 28.05
CA THR A 139 -0.05 30.69 27.11
C THR A 139 -0.69 29.49 27.79
N VAL A 140 -2.03 29.43 27.78
CA VAL A 140 -2.81 28.33 28.35
C VAL A 140 -3.75 27.78 27.29
N SER A 141 -3.70 26.46 27.08
CA SER A 141 -4.65 25.72 26.24
C SER A 141 -5.43 24.74 27.12
N PRO A 142 -6.60 25.13 27.67
CA PRO A 142 -7.35 24.29 28.60
C PRO A 142 -8.25 23.28 27.88
N GLY A 143 -8.50 22.15 28.57
CA GLY A 143 -9.63 21.26 28.31
C GLY A 143 -10.97 21.82 28.85
N ASN A 144 -12.00 20.98 28.90
CA ASN A 144 -13.39 21.44 28.93
C ASN A 144 -13.94 22.07 30.24
N ASP A 145 -13.23 22.03 31.38
CA ASP A 145 -13.82 22.37 32.70
C ASP A 145 -13.28 23.62 33.39
N THR A 146 -12.05 23.61 33.96
CA THR A 146 -11.64 24.67 34.91
C THR A 146 -10.23 25.23 34.68
N THR A 147 -10.11 26.56 34.58
CA THR A 147 -8.83 27.30 34.48
C THR A 147 -8.77 28.40 35.52
N THR A 148 -7.71 28.43 36.32
CA THR A 148 -7.41 29.55 37.23
C THR A 148 -6.07 30.19 36.87
N ALA A 149 -6.13 31.40 36.32
CA ALA A 149 -4.98 32.23 36.02
C ALA A 149 -5.10 33.57 36.75
N GLN A 150 -4.04 33.98 37.44
CA GLN A 150 -3.99 35.26 38.16
C GLN A 150 -2.99 36.16 37.42
N ALA A 151 -3.46 37.30 36.91
CA ALA A 151 -2.69 38.14 35.98
C ALA A 151 -1.75 39.12 36.70
N GLY A 152 -0.47 39.08 36.32
CA GLY A 152 0.49 40.17 36.52
C GLY A 152 0.36 41.18 35.38
N ASN A 153 1.19 42.23 35.38
CA ASN A 153 1.18 43.18 34.28
C ASN A 153 1.61 42.49 32.96
N GLU A 154 0.75 42.58 31.95
CA GLU A 154 0.97 42.25 30.52
C GLU A 154 0.58 40.82 30.08
N SER A 155 0.73 40.55 28.77
CA SER A 155 -0.29 39.88 27.92
C SER A 155 -0.76 38.46 28.32
N THR A 156 -2.07 38.23 28.28
CA THR A 156 -2.72 36.91 28.39
C THR A 156 -3.59 36.63 27.16
N THR A 157 -3.31 35.55 26.43
CA THR A 157 -4.12 35.10 25.28
C THR A 157 -4.98 33.89 25.63
N ASN A 158 -6.25 34.12 25.95
CA ASN A 158 -7.27 33.08 26.05
C ASN A 158 -8.01 32.91 24.72
N ALA A 159 -8.06 31.70 24.18
CA ALA A 159 -8.79 31.41 22.94
C ALA A 159 -10.28 31.12 23.21
N SER A 160 -11.11 32.15 23.40
CA SER A 160 -12.58 32.01 23.45
C SER A 160 -13.35 33.31 23.11
N THR A 161 -14.18 33.21 22.07
CA THR A 161 -15.40 33.97 21.70
C THR A 161 -15.63 35.41 22.21
N SER A 162 -15.88 36.35 21.28
CA SER A 162 -16.63 37.59 21.55
C SER A 162 -17.92 37.68 20.73
N GLU A 163 -19.06 37.75 21.42
CA GLU A 163 -20.36 38.16 20.86
C GLU A 163 -20.46 39.69 20.77
N LEU A 164 -21.24 40.18 19.80
CA LEU A 164 -21.88 41.50 19.77
C LEU A 164 -23.25 41.37 19.03
N PRO A 165 -24.20 42.31 19.21
CA PRO A 165 -25.54 42.04 19.72
C PRO A 165 -26.52 41.37 18.72
N PRO A 166 -27.60 40.73 19.23
CA PRO A 166 -28.53 39.97 18.40
C PRO A 166 -29.35 40.89 17.48
N THR A 167 -29.02 40.85 16.19
CA THR A 167 -29.93 41.34 15.14
C THR A 167 -30.45 40.13 14.39
N THR A 168 -31.74 39.83 14.56
CA THR A 168 -32.37 38.61 14.05
C THR A 168 -32.50 38.59 12.53
N THR A 169 -31.44 38.14 11.86
CA THR A 169 -31.46 37.61 10.50
C THR A 169 -30.55 36.40 10.50
N ALA A 170 -31.15 35.21 10.37
CA ALA A 170 -30.37 33.98 10.23
C ALA A 170 -29.45 34.10 9.02
N MET A 171 -28.14 33.98 9.24
CA MET A 171 -27.22 33.78 8.12
C MET A 171 -27.64 32.50 7.39
N PRO A 172 -27.67 32.48 6.05
CA PRO A 172 -27.95 31.25 5.32
C PRO A 172 -26.95 30.17 5.72
N GLU A 173 -27.43 28.94 5.91
CA GLU A 173 -26.63 27.75 6.16
C GLU A 173 -25.80 27.42 4.91
N ARG A 174 -24.70 28.16 4.67
CA ARG A 174 -23.84 27.96 3.51
C ARG A 174 -23.30 26.53 3.48
N ASN A 175 -23.14 25.99 2.27
CA ASN A 175 -22.59 24.67 1.99
C ASN A 175 -23.41 23.50 2.57
N VAL A 176 -24.71 23.69 2.84
CA VAL A 176 -25.60 22.62 3.31
C VAL A 176 -26.46 22.09 2.17
N VAL A 177 -26.24 20.83 1.81
CA VAL A 177 -27.03 20.08 0.85
C VAL A 177 -28.10 19.28 1.58
N THR A 178 -29.35 19.38 1.12
CA THR A 178 -30.46 18.52 1.61
C THR A 178 -30.62 17.35 0.66
N THR A 179 -30.42 16.13 1.16
CA THR A 179 -30.68 14.87 0.45
C THR A 179 -32.03 14.27 0.91
N PRO A 180 -32.54 13.22 0.23
CA PRO A 180 -33.72 12.48 0.71
C PRO A 180 -33.55 11.83 2.09
N LEU A 181 -32.31 11.63 2.55
CA LEU A 181 -32.02 11.08 3.87
C LEU A 181 -31.81 12.16 4.96
N GLY A 182 -31.29 13.33 4.62
CA GLY A 182 -31.11 14.42 5.59
C GLY A 182 -30.23 15.56 5.09
N LYS A 183 -29.85 16.48 5.98
CA LYS A 183 -28.94 17.59 5.66
C LYS A 183 -27.48 17.16 5.85
N ILE A 184 -26.61 17.62 4.93
CA ILE A 184 -25.16 17.37 4.95
C ILE A 184 -24.43 18.70 4.70
N ARG A 185 -23.47 19.06 5.56
CA ARG A 185 -22.63 20.27 5.40
C ARG A 185 -21.26 19.94 4.83
N GLY A 186 -20.92 20.55 3.71
CA GLY A 186 -19.60 20.48 3.08
C GLY A 186 -18.72 21.69 3.34
N LYS A 187 -17.56 21.73 2.68
CA LYS A 187 -16.62 22.85 2.71
C LYS A 187 -16.15 23.21 1.31
N PHE A 188 -15.88 24.50 1.07
CA PHE A 188 -15.12 24.90 -0.10
C PHE A 188 -13.62 24.71 0.14
N VAL A 189 -12.90 24.38 -0.93
CA VAL A 189 -11.45 24.21 -0.96
C VAL A 189 -10.89 24.97 -2.16
N SER A 190 -9.85 25.79 -1.91
CA SER A 190 -9.08 26.45 -2.96
C SER A 190 -7.78 25.68 -3.18
N LEU A 191 -7.44 25.38 -4.44
CA LEU A 191 -6.15 24.78 -4.81
C LEU A 191 -5.58 25.47 -6.04
N THR A 192 -4.26 25.59 -6.11
CA THR A 192 -3.55 25.98 -7.34
C THR A 192 -3.08 24.72 -8.05
N ILE A 193 -3.41 24.61 -9.34
CA ILE A 193 -2.93 23.59 -10.26
C ILE A 193 -2.23 24.27 -11.44
N ASN A 194 -1.20 23.64 -12.01
CA ASN A 194 -0.70 24.04 -13.31
C ASN A 194 -1.63 23.48 -14.40
N TRP A 195 -2.09 24.33 -15.30
CA TRP A 195 -2.94 23.96 -16.42
C TRP A 195 -2.60 24.79 -17.65
N ASN A 196 -2.25 24.12 -18.75
CA ASN A 196 -1.71 24.70 -19.98
C ASN A 196 -0.49 25.60 -19.71
N GLY A 197 0.41 25.17 -18.82
CA GLY A 197 1.59 25.94 -18.40
C GLY A 197 1.26 27.19 -17.58
N THR A 198 0.07 27.29 -16.98
CA THR A 198 -0.35 28.44 -16.15
C THR A 198 -0.95 28.02 -14.81
N ASP A 199 -0.53 28.69 -13.74
CA ASP A 199 -1.10 28.51 -12.40
C ASP A 199 -2.57 28.95 -12.38
N THR A 200 -3.46 27.97 -12.25
CA THR A 200 -4.91 28.13 -12.23
C THR A 200 -5.43 27.80 -10.82
N ASN A 201 -6.22 28.70 -10.25
CA ASN A 201 -6.87 28.46 -8.96
C ASN A 201 -8.28 27.87 -9.16
N ILE A 202 -8.51 26.68 -8.62
CA ILE A 202 -9.81 26.01 -8.58
C ILE A 202 -10.46 26.22 -7.20
N LEU A 203 -11.79 26.37 -7.15
CA LEU A 203 -12.58 26.60 -5.92
C LEU A 203 -13.77 25.64 -5.86
N GLY A 204 -13.48 24.36 -5.68
CA GLY A 204 -14.48 23.30 -5.60
C GLY A 204 -15.06 23.09 -4.19
N GLU A 205 -16.10 22.26 -4.11
CA GLU A 205 -16.80 21.93 -2.86
C GLU A 205 -16.62 20.44 -2.50
N GLU A 206 -16.34 20.16 -1.23
CA GLU A 206 -16.07 18.83 -0.69
C GLU A 206 -17.07 18.42 0.39
N PHE A 207 -17.58 17.19 0.30
CA PHE A 207 -18.33 16.51 1.34
C PHE A 207 -17.59 15.22 1.69
N LEU A 208 -16.74 15.28 2.70
CA LEU A 208 -15.85 14.18 3.12
C LEU A 208 -16.48 13.41 4.30
N GLY A 209 -16.34 12.09 4.33
CA GLY A 209 -16.89 11.29 5.43
C GLY A 209 -18.43 11.18 5.43
N VAL A 210 -19.07 11.31 4.27
CA VAL A 210 -20.52 11.10 4.15
C VAL A 210 -20.83 9.62 4.38
N ARG A 211 -21.70 9.34 5.34
CA ARG A 211 -22.07 7.96 5.68
C ARG A 211 -23.08 7.43 4.66
N TYR A 212 -22.85 6.25 4.10
CA TYR A 212 -23.81 5.59 3.20
C TYR A 212 -24.49 4.36 3.82
N ALA A 213 -23.90 3.79 4.88
CA ALA A 213 -24.42 2.61 5.58
C ALA A 213 -24.28 2.75 7.11
N ARG A 214 -25.08 1.97 7.84
CA ARG A 214 -24.90 1.84 9.30
C ARG A 214 -23.52 1.25 9.61
N THR A 215 -23.00 1.54 10.81
CA THR A 215 -21.83 0.85 11.38
C THR A 215 -21.97 -0.66 11.20
N PRO A 216 -21.03 -1.33 10.49
CA PRO A 216 -21.21 -2.72 10.11
C PRO A 216 -21.08 -3.63 11.33
N THR A 217 -22.00 -4.58 11.45
CA THR A 217 -21.79 -5.73 12.35
C THR A 217 -20.78 -6.68 11.70
N ARG A 218 -19.75 -7.10 12.45
CA ARG A 218 -18.64 -7.88 11.88
C ARG A 218 -19.11 -9.13 11.15
N PHE A 219 -18.60 -9.31 9.92
CA PHE A 219 -18.94 -10.36 8.95
C PHE A 219 -20.42 -10.42 8.51
N ALA A 220 -21.26 -9.43 8.85
CA ALA A 220 -22.64 -9.35 8.37
C ALA A 220 -22.77 -8.43 7.14
N GLU A 221 -23.87 -8.59 6.40
CA GLU A 221 -24.22 -7.70 5.28
C GLU A 221 -24.43 -6.25 5.77
N PRO A 222 -24.02 -5.24 4.98
CA PRO A 222 -24.21 -3.84 5.36
C PRO A 222 -25.70 -3.47 5.37
N GLN A 223 -26.05 -2.46 6.16
CA GLN A 223 -27.44 -2.08 6.41
C GLN A 223 -27.69 -0.62 6.00
N THR A 224 -28.86 -0.37 5.41
CA THR A 224 -29.29 0.97 4.99
C THR A 224 -29.45 1.93 6.16
N LEU A 225 -29.19 3.21 5.89
CA LEU A 225 -29.46 4.29 6.83
C LEU A 225 -30.97 4.56 6.97
N ALA A 226 -31.37 5.02 8.15
CA ALA A 226 -32.62 5.75 8.31
C ALA A 226 -32.39 7.23 7.97
N SER A 227 -33.44 7.98 7.67
CA SER A 227 -33.36 9.42 7.53
C SER A 227 -33.06 10.10 8.87
N TRP A 228 -32.39 11.25 8.82
CA TRP A 228 -32.03 12.09 9.96
C TRP A 228 -32.49 13.54 9.74
N THR A 229 -32.66 14.28 10.82
CA THR A 229 -33.20 15.65 10.81
C THR A 229 -32.14 16.73 10.98
N ASP A 230 -31.11 16.44 11.77
CA ASP A 230 -30.01 17.37 12.04
C ASP A 230 -29.06 17.50 10.83
N ILE A 231 -28.05 18.37 10.94
CA ILE A 231 -27.03 18.53 9.91
C ILE A 231 -25.88 17.56 10.20
N GLN A 232 -25.60 16.64 9.29
CA GLN A 232 -24.36 15.87 9.32
C GLN A 232 -23.22 16.73 8.78
N ASP A 233 -22.19 16.98 9.59
CA ASP A 233 -20.95 17.60 9.11
C ASP A 233 -20.13 16.58 8.29
N ALA A 234 -19.79 16.95 7.06
CA ALA A 234 -18.97 16.20 6.11
C ALA A 234 -17.68 17.00 5.79
N LEU A 235 -17.00 17.46 6.84
CA LEU A 235 -15.89 18.43 6.75
C LEU A 235 -14.50 17.77 6.72
N ALA A 236 -14.41 16.49 7.08
CA ALA A 236 -13.17 15.71 7.13
C ALA A 236 -13.45 14.26 6.72
N TYR A 237 -12.42 13.54 6.26
CA TYR A 237 -12.55 12.13 5.91
C TYR A 237 -13.03 11.31 7.12
N GLY A 238 -13.95 10.37 6.86
CA GLY A 238 -14.34 9.36 7.84
C GLY A 238 -13.21 8.36 8.12
N ALA A 239 -13.38 7.51 9.13
CA ALA A 239 -12.40 6.50 9.47
C ALA A 239 -12.23 5.48 8.34
N ASN A 240 -11.01 5.04 8.10
CA ASN A 240 -10.69 3.99 7.14
C ASN A 240 -11.03 2.62 7.68
N CYS A 241 -11.29 1.66 6.79
CA CYS A 241 -11.53 0.30 7.24
C CYS A 241 -10.22 -0.34 7.73
N PRO A 242 -10.27 -1.24 8.73
CA PRO A 242 -9.07 -1.79 9.32
C PRO A 242 -8.31 -2.67 8.33
N GLN A 243 -6.99 -2.55 8.30
CA GLN A 243 -6.16 -3.21 7.28
C GLN A 243 -4.77 -3.59 7.80
N ASN A 244 -4.19 -4.66 7.24
CA ASN A 244 -2.84 -5.08 7.60
C ASN A 244 -1.77 -4.24 6.86
N ARG A 245 -1.23 -3.23 7.56
CA ARG A 245 -0.30 -2.22 7.01
C ARG A 245 1.10 -2.74 6.63
N ASP A 246 1.53 -3.90 7.14
CA ASP A 246 2.87 -4.46 6.87
C ASP A 246 3.03 -4.96 5.41
N THR A 247 1.93 -5.01 4.66
CA THR A 247 1.85 -5.63 3.33
C THR A 247 2.52 -4.83 2.20
N TYR A 248 2.68 -3.51 2.37
CA TYR A 248 3.40 -2.64 1.42
C TYR A 248 4.45 -1.79 2.15
N GLY A 249 5.70 -2.22 2.07
CA GLY A 249 6.84 -1.48 2.63
C GLY A 249 6.87 -0.02 2.18
N THR A 250 7.10 0.89 3.13
CA THR A 250 7.06 2.35 2.95
C THR A 250 5.70 2.98 2.62
N VAL A 251 4.56 2.41 3.05
CA VAL A 251 3.32 3.19 3.27
C VAL A 251 3.42 4.03 4.56
N THR A 252 4.40 4.93 4.59
CA THR A 252 4.53 6.00 5.58
C THR A 252 3.55 7.11 5.22
N THR A 253 2.30 6.98 5.65
CA THR A 253 1.35 8.09 5.57
C THR A 253 1.82 9.21 6.49
N ALA A 254 2.01 10.42 5.94
CA ALA A 254 2.43 11.60 6.71
C ALA A 254 1.40 12.04 7.77
N SER A 255 0.18 11.52 7.69
CA SER A 255 -0.89 11.70 8.67
C SER A 255 -1.21 10.37 9.36
N PRO A 256 -1.53 10.34 10.67
CA PRO A 256 -2.06 9.16 11.32
C PRO A 256 -3.43 8.80 10.72
N ILE A 257 -3.48 7.73 9.93
CA ILE A 257 -4.75 7.19 9.45
C ILE A 257 -5.57 6.73 10.66
N SER A 258 -6.75 7.32 10.83
CA SER A 258 -7.78 6.77 11.73
C SER A 258 -8.39 5.53 11.08
N GLU A 259 -8.25 4.36 11.72
CA GLU A 259 -8.89 3.10 11.31
C GLU A 259 -9.98 2.71 12.33
N SER A 260 -11.12 2.23 11.85
CA SER A 260 -12.24 1.77 12.67
C SER A 260 -13.07 0.74 11.91
N GLU A 261 -13.74 -0.20 12.59
CA GLU A 261 -14.78 -1.00 11.93
C GLU A 261 -15.96 -0.13 11.47
N ASP A 262 -16.17 1.03 12.10
CA ASP A 262 -17.11 2.05 11.63
C ASP A 262 -16.48 2.87 10.50
N CYS A 263 -16.48 2.32 9.28
CA CYS A 263 -15.73 2.87 8.14
C CYS A 263 -16.54 3.06 6.84
N LEU A 264 -17.85 2.79 6.82
CA LEU A 264 -18.67 2.80 5.60
C LEU A 264 -19.09 4.23 5.19
N PHE A 265 -18.09 4.96 4.68
CA PHE A 265 -18.18 6.35 4.23
C PHE A 265 -17.80 6.50 2.75
N LEU A 266 -18.35 7.53 2.11
CA LEU A 266 -17.95 8.01 0.80
C LEU A 266 -17.63 9.51 0.87
N ASN A 267 -16.92 10.01 -0.14
CA ASN A 267 -16.52 11.41 -0.25
C ASN A 267 -16.97 11.94 -1.60
N ILE A 268 -17.61 13.10 -1.62
CA ILE A 268 -18.15 13.73 -2.84
C ILE A 268 -17.34 15.01 -3.12
N PHE A 269 -16.89 15.15 -4.36
CA PHE A 269 -16.12 16.28 -4.85
C PHE A 269 -16.89 16.93 -6.00
N VAL A 270 -17.12 18.24 -5.89
CA VAL A 270 -17.92 19.05 -6.82
C VAL A 270 -17.02 20.13 -7.43
N PRO A 271 -17.09 20.41 -8.75
CA PRO A 271 -16.21 21.36 -9.44
C PRO A 271 -16.39 22.81 -8.98
N SER A 272 -15.57 23.72 -9.53
CA SER A 272 -15.54 25.13 -9.13
C SER A 272 -16.93 25.79 -9.11
N GLY A 273 -17.21 26.49 -8.00
CA GLY A 273 -18.50 27.12 -7.73
C GLY A 273 -19.47 26.26 -6.91
N GLY A 274 -19.23 24.95 -6.82
CA GLY A 274 -19.98 24.04 -5.94
C GLY A 274 -21.44 23.82 -6.34
N VAL A 275 -22.19 23.18 -5.43
CA VAL A 275 -23.56 22.70 -5.70
C VAL A 275 -24.54 23.85 -5.94
N GLU A 276 -24.35 25.00 -5.28
CA GLU A 276 -25.21 26.17 -5.45
C GLU A 276 -25.08 26.78 -6.86
N ALA A 277 -23.85 26.91 -7.38
CA ALA A 277 -23.62 27.46 -8.72
C ALA A 277 -24.18 26.55 -9.82
N LEU A 278 -23.91 25.24 -9.76
CA LEU A 278 -24.44 24.27 -10.73
C LEU A 278 -25.98 24.29 -10.76
N LYS A 279 -26.63 24.29 -9.59
CA LYS A 279 -28.09 24.39 -9.49
C LYS A 279 -28.63 25.72 -10.00
N ALA A 280 -27.96 26.84 -9.74
CA ALA A 280 -28.36 28.15 -10.26
C ALA A 280 -28.29 28.22 -11.80
N MET A 281 -27.38 27.46 -12.42
CA MET A 281 -27.27 27.29 -13.88
C MET A 281 -28.19 26.20 -14.45
N ASN A 282 -28.91 25.45 -13.59
CA ASN A 282 -29.64 24.24 -13.95
C ASN A 282 -28.74 23.21 -14.69
N GLU A 283 -27.49 23.11 -14.26
CA GLU A 283 -26.51 22.16 -14.76
C GLU A 283 -26.56 20.87 -13.92
N THR A 284 -26.39 19.72 -14.58
CA THR A 284 -26.30 18.42 -13.92
C THR A 284 -25.19 17.62 -14.60
N LEU A 285 -24.24 17.13 -13.82
CA LEU A 285 -22.97 16.60 -14.32
C LEU A 285 -22.92 15.06 -14.28
N PRO A 286 -22.16 14.41 -15.18
CA PRO A 286 -21.86 12.99 -15.07
C PRO A 286 -21.13 12.67 -13.76
N VAL A 287 -21.38 11.49 -13.22
CA VAL A 287 -20.86 11.05 -11.91
C VAL A 287 -19.81 9.96 -12.11
N VAL A 288 -18.59 10.21 -11.62
CA VAL A 288 -17.50 9.23 -11.58
C VAL A 288 -17.41 8.63 -10.18
N VAL A 289 -17.65 7.33 -10.03
CA VAL A 289 -17.57 6.62 -8.74
C VAL A 289 -16.30 5.76 -8.73
N TYR A 290 -15.40 6.01 -7.80
CA TYR A 290 -14.08 5.39 -7.74
C TYR A 290 -13.94 4.32 -6.65
N LEU A 291 -13.46 3.14 -7.04
CA LEU A 291 -13.09 2.03 -6.17
C LEU A 291 -11.56 1.91 -6.06
N GLN A 292 -11.05 1.96 -4.83
CA GLN A 292 -9.62 2.03 -4.50
C GLN A 292 -8.77 0.81 -4.92
N SER A 293 -7.49 1.06 -5.25
CA SER A 293 -6.50 0.08 -5.75
C SER A 293 -6.41 -1.21 -4.94
N GLY A 294 -6.19 -1.06 -3.63
CA GLY A 294 -5.93 -2.18 -2.73
C GLY A 294 -7.18 -2.95 -2.32
N GLY A 295 -8.33 -2.71 -2.96
CA GLY A 295 -9.70 -3.01 -2.54
C GLY A 295 -10.06 -4.37 -1.94
N TYR A 296 -9.21 -5.40 -1.97
CA TYR A 296 -9.44 -6.64 -1.22
C TYR A 296 -8.65 -6.73 0.09
N ASP A 297 -7.66 -5.86 0.33
CA ASP A 297 -6.71 -5.96 1.45
C ASP A 297 -6.42 -4.61 2.15
N THR A 298 -6.28 -3.51 1.40
CA THR A 298 -5.66 -2.25 1.90
C THR A 298 -5.97 -1.02 1.00
N MET A 299 -5.17 0.05 1.13
CA MET A 299 -5.17 1.33 0.40
C MET A 299 -6.52 2.06 0.42
N PRO A 300 -6.79 2.92 1.42
CA PRO A 300 -8.09 3.54 1.61
C PRO A 300 -8.47 4.57 0.54
N ALA A 301 -9.78 4.84 0.40
CA ALA A 301 -10.31 5.89 -0.46
C ALA A 301 -9.77 7.29 -0.15
N THR A 302 -9.31 7.53 1.09
CA THR A 302 -8.70 8.80 1.52
C THR A 302 -7.32 9.06 0.91
N LEU A 303 -6.74 8.13 0.16
CA LEU A 303 -5.54 8.41 -0.63
C LEU A 303 -5.85 9.29 -1.86
N TYR A 304 -7.12 9.31 -2.30
CA TYR A 304 -7.56 9.87 -3.59
C TYR A 304 -8.45 11.11 -3.40
N SER A 305 -7.88 12.31 -3.57
CA SER A 305 -8.62 13.57 -3.58
C SER A 305 -9.24 13.81 -4.97
N GLY A 306 -10.55 13.62 -5.10
CA GLY A 306 -11.28 13.75 -6.37
C GLY A 306 -11.41 15.16 -6.95
N ILE A 307 -11.04 16.21 -6.20
CA ILE A 307 -11.38 17.60 -6.54
C ILE A 307 -10.78 18.10 -7.87
N VAL A 308 -9.57 17.67 -8.23
CA VAL A 308 -8.93 18.09 -9.50
C VAL A 308 -9.62 17.40 -10.68
N LEU A 309 -9.94 16.12 -10.57
CA LEU A 309 -10.71 15.40 -11.60
C LEU A 309 -12.15 15.94 -11.72
N ALA A 310 -12.78 16.33 -10.60
CA ALA A 310 -14.10 16.94 -10.62
C ALA A 310 -14.09 18.25 -11.44
N ASP A 311 -13.17 19.16 -11.11
CA ASP A 311 -13.01 20.45 -11.78
C ASP A 311 -12.51 20.33 -13.23
N SER A 312 -11.32 19.76 -13.41
CA SER A 312 -10.69 19.61 -14.72
C SER A 312 -11.49 18.70 -15.66
N GLY A 313 -12.27 17.74 -15.14
CA GLY A 313 -13.14 16.86 -15.93
C GLY A 313 -14.58 17.37 -16.17
N ASN A 314 -15.04 18.39 -15.45
CA ASN A 314 -16.46 18.77 -15.32
C ASN A 314 -17.36 17.58 -14.90
N THR A 315 -16.99 16.90 -13.81
CA THR A 315 -17.70 15.72 -13.30
C THR A 315 -17.97 15.86 -11.80
N ILE A 316 -18.98 15.16 -11.27
CA ILE A 316 -19.02 14.87 -9.83
C ILE A 316 -18.18 13.64 -9.57
N VAL A 317 -17.16 13.73 -8.72
CA VAL A 317 -16.33 12.58 -8.34
C VAL A 317 -16.76 12.08 -6.97
N VAL A 318 -16.91 10.77 -6.83
CA VAL A 318 -17.23 10.10 -5.56
C VAL A 318 -16.18 9.03 -5.27
N THR A 319 -15.46 9.11 -4.15
CA THR A 319 -14.60 8.01 -3.69
C THR A 319 -15.29 7.22 -2.57
N VAL A 320 -15.27 5.90 -2.64
CA VAL A 320 -16.02 5.02 -1.72
C VAL A 320 -15.05 4.19 -0.88
N ASN A 321 -15.17 4.28 0.46
CA ASN A 321 -14.50 3.37 1.38
C ASN A 321 -15.44 2.20 1.73
N TYR A 322 -14.92 0.98 1.76
CA TYR A 322 -15.69 -0.26 1.95
C TYR A 322 -14.82 -1.30 2.67
N ARG A 323 -15.42 -2.32 3.29
CA ARG A 323 -14.64 -3.30 4.05
C ARG A 323 -13.68 -4.06 3.14
N VAL A 324 -12.40 -3.99 3.51
CA VAL A 324 -11.30 -4.75 2.92
C VAL A 324 -10.95 -5.95 3.80
N GLY A 325 -10.02 -6.76 3.31
CA GLY A 325 -9.42 -7.86 4.03
C GLY A 325 -10.41 -8.96 4.40
N VAL A 326 -10.07 -9.69 5.46
CA VAL A 326 -10.94 -10.70 6.07
C VAL A 326 -12.28 -10.13 6.54
N LEU A 327 -12.35 -8.85 6.92
CA LEU A 327 -13.60 -8.19 7.33
C LEU A 327 -14.58 -8.02 6.16
N GLY A 328 -14.06 -7.77 4.95
CA GLY A 328 -14.84 -7.63 3.71
C GLY A 328 -15.04 -8.94 2.93
N PHE A 329 -14.06 -9.85 2.97
CA PHE A 329 -13.97 -10.96 2.02
C PHE A 329 -13.70 -12.34 2.67
N LEU A 330 -13.91 -12.50 3.98
CA LEU A 330 -14.05 -13.82 4.58
C LEU A 330 -15.20 -14.58 3.90
N ALA A 331 -14.85 -15.69 3.24
CA ALA A 331 -15.76 -16.56 2.54
C ALA A 331 -15.80 -17.93 3.21
N LEU A 332 -16.98 -18.37 3.63
CA LEU A 332 -17.18 -19.62 4.38
C LEU A 332 -18.41 -20.38 3.85
N LYS A 333 -18.34 -21.71 3.76
CA LYS A 333 -19.37 -22.53 3.09
C LYS A 333 -20.23 -23.30 4.10
N ASN A 334 -21.41 -22.77 4.44
CA ASN A 334 -22.28 -23.34 5.49
C ASN A 334 -22.65 -24.83 5.27
N ALA A 335 -23.23 -25.47 6.29
CA ALA A 335 -23.60 -26.89 6.24
C ALA A 335 -24.62 -27.25 5.14
N ALA A 336 -25.42 -26.29 4.65
CA ALA A 336 -26.32 -26.46 3.50
C ALA A 336 -25.61 -26.27 2.14
N GLY A 337 -24.33 -25.91 2.15
CA GLY A 337 -23.48 -25.69 0.98
C GLY A 337 -23.47 -24.27 0.44
N SER A 338 -24.20 -23.33 1.04
CA SER A 338 -24.23 -21.92 0.63
C SER A 338 -22.99 -21.18 1.13
N ILE A 339 -22.41 -20.32 0.29
CA ILE A 339 -21.25 -19.53 0.66
C ILE A 339 -21.70 -18.17 1.20
N ILE A 340 -21.23 -17.83 2.40
CA ILE A 340 -21.39 -16.52 3.04
C ILE A 340 -20.08 -15.77 2.81
N GLY A 341 -20.15 -14.56 2.26
CA GLY A 341 -18.97 -13.73 1.96
C GLY A 341 -19.33 -12.51 1.11
N ASN A 342 -18.33 -11.97 0.41
CA ASN A 342 -18.48 -10.80 -0.48
C ASN A 342 -19.02 -9.53 0.19
N ASN A 343 -18.83 -9.36 1.51
CA ASN A 343 -19.31 -8.17 2.23
C ASN A 343 -18.75 -6.87 1.64
N GLY A 344 -17.49 -6.84 1.20
CA GLY A 344 -16.93 -5.67 0.51
C GLY A 344 -17.64 -5.33 -0.81
N LEU A 345 -18.09 -6.32 -1.60
CA LEU A 345 -18.93 -6.06 -2.80
C LEU A 345 -20.35 -5.61 -2.44
N ARG A 346 -20.89 -6.06 -1.29
CA ARG A 346 -22.18 -5.60 -0.76
C ARG A 346 -22.09 -4.15 -0.30
N ASP A 347 -20.99 -3.77 0.33
CA ASP A 347 -20.69 -2.39 0.73
C ASP A 347 -20.62 -1.48 -0.51
N GLN A 348 -19.86 -1.87 -1.53
CA GLN A 348 -19.79 -1.16 -2.81
C GLN A 348 -21.17 -1.04 -3.48
N SER A 349 -21.96 -2.12 -3.54
CA SER A 349 -23.32 -2.10 -4.10
C SER A 349 -24.27 -1.18 -3.33
N LEU A 350 -24.15 -1.14 -2.00
CA LEU A 350 -24.95 -0.25 -1.15
C LEU A 350 -24.54 1.22 -1.31
N ALA A 351 -23.24 1.51 -1.47
CA ALA A 351 -22.76 2.84 -1.80
C ALA A 351 -23.29 3.31 -3.17
N LEU A 352 -23.28 2.43 -4.19
CA LEU A 352 -23.85 2.73 -5.51
C LEU A 352 -25.37 2.97 -5.45
N ALA A 353 -26.11 2.21 -4.63
CA ALA A 353 -27.52 2.47 -4.38
C ALA A 353 -27.76 3.82 -3.67
N TRP A 354 -26.92 4.16 -2.68
CA TRP A 354 -26.96 5.48 -2.03
C TRP A 354 -26.71 6.61 -3.04
N ILE A 355 -25.72 6.44 -3.94
CA ILE A 355 -25.38 7.43 -4.98
C ILE A 355 -26.58 7.64 -5.92
N ARG A 356 -27.17 6.56 -6.45
CA ARG A 356 -28.40 6.63 -7.27
C ARG A 356 -29.52 7.43 -6.59
N ASP A 357 -29.71 7.25 -5.27
CA ASP A 357 -30.82 7.84 -4.53
C ASP A 357 -30.53 9.27 -4.03
N ASN A 358 -29.27 9.71 -3.94
CA ASN A 358 -28.89 10.97 -3.29
C ASN A 358 -28.10 11.96 -4.18
N ILE A 359 -27.38 11.50 -5.22
CA ILE A 359 -26.38 12.33 -5.93
C ILE A 359 -26.97 13.52 -6.69
N ALA A 360 -28.24 13.44 -7.10
CA ALA A 360 -29.00 14.56 -7.67
C ALA A 360 -29.04 15.79 -6.73
N SER A 361 -28.96 15.57 -5.41
CA SER A 361 -28.89 16.66 -4.43
C SER A 361 -27.57 17.44 -4.50
N PHE A 362 -26.53 16.86 -5.11
CA PHE A 362 -25.20 17.44 -5.32
C PHE A 362 -24.97 17.87 -6.78
N ALA A 363 -26.04 18.01 -7.57
CA ALA A 363 -26.00 18.30 -9.01
C ALA A 363 -25.30 17.22 -9.89
N GLY A 364 -25.19 15.98 -9.40
CA GLY A 364 -24.80 14.83 -10.22
C GLY A 364 -26.00 14.12 -10.84
N ASP A 365 -25.84 13.58 -12.05
CA ASP A 365 -26.89 12.85 -12.76
C ASP A 365 -26.90 11.36 -12.35
N PRO A 366 -27.93 10.86 -11.63
CA PRO A 366 -28.01 9.46 -11.23
C PRO A 366 -28.23 8.49 -12.41
N THR A 367 -28.57 8.99 -13.60
CA THR A 367 -28.70 8.22 -14.84
C THR A 367 -27.41 8.24 -15.69
N ASN A 368 -26.39 8.99 -15.26
CA ASN A 368 -25.12 9.16 -15.95
C ASN A 368 -23.93 8.85 -15.01
N VAL A 369 -23.97 7.64 -14.43
CA VAL A 369 -23.00 7.17 -13.43
C VAL A 369 -21.99 6.22 -14.07
N THR A 370 -20.71 6.53 -13.95
CA THR A 370 -19.58 5.74 -14.45
C THR A 370 -18.79 5.17 -13.28
N LEU A 371 -18.71 3.84 -13.21
CA LEU A 371 -17.97 3.12 -12.19
C LEU A 371 -16.53 2.90 -12.64
N VAL A 372 -15.57 3.42 -11.87
CA VAL A 372 -14.14 3.42 -12.16
C VAL A 372 -13.40 2.72 -11.01
N GLY A 373 -12.34 2.00 -11.32
CA GLY A 373 -11.45 1.47 -10.29
C GLY A 373 -10.13 0.99 -10.86
N ASP A 374 -9.11 0.99 -10.02
CA ASP A 374 -7.79 0.49 -10.36
C ASP A 374 -7.44 -0.80 -9.61
N TYR A 375 -6.58 -1.63 -10.17
CA TYR A 375 -6.14 -2.91 -9.61
C TYR A 375 -7.31 -3.78 -9.10
N LYS A 376 -7.45 -3.99 -7.77
CA LYS A 376 -8.57 -4.76 -7.18
C LYS A 376 -9.89 -4.00 -7.18
N GLY A 377 -9.86 -2.67 -7.14
CA GLY A 377 -11.00 -1.81 -7.47
C GLY A 377 -11.45 -2.02 -8.91
N GLY A 378 -10.52 -2.10 -9.87
CA GLY A 378 -10.79 -2.39 -11.28
C GLY A 378 -11.42 -3.76 -11.49
N ALA A 379 -10.88 -4.79 -10.81
CA ALA A 379 -11.52 -6.11 -10.81
C ALA A 379 -12.95 -6.06 -10.22
N SER A 380 -13.17 -5.26 -9.16
CA SER A 380 -14.51 -5.05 -8.57
C SER A 380 -15.49 -4.41 -9.56
N VAL A 381 -15.06 -3.45 -10.39
CA VAL A 381 -15.87 -2.88 -11.48
C VAL A 381 -16.35 -3.98 -12.42
N GLY A 382 -15.44 -4.86 -12.87
CA GLY A 382 -15.79 -5.99 -13.71
C GLY A 382 -16.72 -7.02 -13.04
N LEU A 383 -16.61 -7.20 -11.72
CA LEU A 383 -17.54 -8.05 -10.95
C LEU A 383 -18.93 -7.42 -10.84
N HIS A 384 -19.03 -6.10 -10.67
CA HIS A 384 -20.31 -5.39 -10.69
C HIS A 384 -20.98 -5.44 -12.07
N MET A 385 -20.23 -5.36 -13.17
CA MET A 385 -20.76 -5.49 -14.54
C MET A 385 -21.47 -6.84 -14.77
N VAL A 386 -20.96 -7.92 -14.17
CA VAL A 386 -21.55 -9.27 -14.29
C VAL A 386 -22.52 -9.63 -13.16
N SER A 387 -22.66 -8.78 -12.13
CA SER A 387 -23.56 -9.04 -11.02
C SER A 387 -24.98 -8.54 -11.31
N SER A 388 -25.97 -9.41 -11.14
CA SER A 388 -27.38 -9.03 -11.28
C SER A 388 -27.83 -8.00 -10.22
N GLN A 389 -27.17 -7.97 -9.06
CA GLN A 389 -27.52 -7.07 -7.95
C GLN A 389 -27.07 -5.61 -8.17
N SER A 390 -26.13 -5.37 -9.08
CA SER A 390 -25.59 -4.04 -9.37
C SER A 390 -26.16 -3.40 -10.64
N ARG A 391 -27.08 -4.10 -11.33
CA ARG A 391 -27.75 -3.61 -12.54
C ARG A 391 -28.54 -2.34 -12.28
N GLY A 392 -28.34 -1.32 -13.12
CA GLY A 392 -29.02 -0.02 -13.00
C GLY A 392 -28.54 0.85 -11.83
N LEU A 393 -27.44 0.48 -11.17
CA LEU A 393 -26.75 1.36 -10.20
C LEU A 393 -25.63 2.19 -10.85
N PHE A 394 -25.18 1.77 -12.03
CA PHE A 394 -24.22 2.47 -12.87
C PHE A 394 -24.49 2.14 -14.34
N HIS A 395 -23.92 2.95 -15.23
CA HIS A 395 -24.28 3.02 -16.66
C HIS A 395 -23.07 2.78 -17.57
N ARG A 396 -21.86 3.04 -17.07
CA ARG A 396 -20.58 2.78 -17.77
C ARG A 396 -19.51 2.29 -16.81
N ALA A 397 -18.49 1.63 -17.33
CA ALA A 397 -17.43 1.02 -16.53
C ALA A 397 -16.03 1.42 -17.04
N ILE A 398 -15.09 1.60 -16.12
CA ILE A 398 -13.66 1.73 -16.42
C ILE A 398 -12.84 0.86 -15.45
N SER A 399 -12.09 -0.11 -15.98
CA SER A 399 -11.23 -1.01 -15.21
C SER A 399 -9.76 -0.78 -15.54
N MET A 400 -9.04 -0.15 -14.61
CA MET A 400 -7.62 0.19 -14.78
C MET A 400 -6.73 -0.90 -14.18
N SER A 401 -5.94 -1.60 -14.99
CA SER A 401 -5.03 -2.67 -14.53
C SER A 401 -5.73 -3.75 -13.69
N GLY A 402 -7.01 -4.02 -13.99
CA GLY A 402 -7.90 -4.82 -13.15
C GLY A 402 -8.95 -5.59 -13.93
N ALA A 403 -8.56 -6.70 -14.54
CA ALA A 403 -9.47 -7.54 -15.32
C ALA A 403 -10.26 -8.52 -14.44
N VAL A 404 -11.54 -8.72 -14.74
CA VAL A 404 -12.40 -9.68 -14.00
C VAL A 404 -11.99 -11.15 -14.20
N THR A 405 -11.26 -11.45 -15.28
CA THR A 405 -10.67 -12.76 -15.54
C THR A 405 -9.25 -12.93 -14.96
N ALA A 406 -8.71 -11.92 -14.27
CA ALA A 406 -7.38 -12.02 -13.68
C ALA A 406 -7.35 -13.11 -12.60
N PRO A 407 -6.24 -13.88 -12.48
CA PRO A 407 -6.16 -15.02 -11.56
C PRO A 407 -6.44 -14.65 -10.10
N TRP A 408 -6.12 -13.42 -9.70
CA TRP A 408 -6.33 -12.87 -8.35
C TRP A 408 -7.69 -12.17 -8.15
N ALA A 409 -8.49 -11.95 -9.21
CA ALA A 409 -9.70 -11.13 -9.15
C ALA A 409 -10.82 -11.72 -8.28
N TYR A 410 -10.94 -13.05 -8.24
CA TYR A 410 -11.91 -13.78 -7.43
C TYR A 410 -11.40 -15.21 -7.14
N ALA A 411 -12.02 -15.92 -6.20
CA ALA A 411 -11.78 -17.33 -5.89
C ALA A 411 -13.00 -18.20 -6.22
N THR A 412 -12.74 -19.49 -6.50
CA THR A 412 -13.77 -20.51 -6.76
C THR A 412 -14.03 -21.41 -5.55
N THR A 413 -13.28 -21.25 -4.46
CA THR A 413 -13.37 -22.05 -3.22
C THR A 413 -13.37 -21.14 -1.99
N THR A 414 -13.71 -21.71 -0.83
CA THR A 414 -13.61 -21.04 0.48
C THR A 414 -12.30 -21.35 1.23
N THR A 415 -11.31 -21.97 0.57
CA THR A 415 -10.09 -22.52 1.21
C THR A 415 -9.39 -21.51 2.14
N ALA A 416 -9.16 -20.28 1.66
CA ALA A 416 -8.54 -19.23 2.46
C ALA A 416 -9.32 -18.85 3.73
N GLY A 417 -10.65 -18.99 3.71
CA GLY A 417 -11.51 -18.81 4.89
C GLY A 417 -11.36 -19.95 5.90
N GLU A 418 -11.33 -21.20 5.43
CA GLU A 418 -11.16 -22.38 6.30
C GLU A 418 -9.76 -22.44 6.93
N GLU A 419 -8.72 -21.99 6.20
CA GLU A 419 -7.37 -21.83 6.74
C GLU A 419 -7.28 -20.68 7.73
N PHE A 420 -7.94 -19.55 7.46
CA PHE A 420 -8.01 -18.43 8.40
C PHE A 420 -8.66 -18.84 9.72
N LEU A 421 -9.75 -19.63 9.69
CA LEU A 421 -10.35 -20.19 10.91
C LEU A 421 -9.35 -21.02 11.73
N GLN A 422 -8.49 -21.80 11.07
CA GLN A 422 -7.43 -22.54 11.76
C GLN A 422 -6.36 -21.62 12.35
N ARG A 423 -5.95 -20.56 11.65
CA ARG A 423 -4.97 -19.57 12.17
C ARG A 423 -5.52 -18.75 13.33
N ALA A 424 -6.80 -18.38 13.27
CA ALA A 424 -7.49 -17.59 14.28
C ALA A 424 -7.89 -18.39 15.53
N ASP A 425 -7.62 -19.70 15.59
CA ASP A 425 -8.06 -20.62 16.65
C ASP A 425 -9.59 -20.55 16.86
N CYS A 426 -10.32 -20.82 15.78
CA CYS A 426 -11.77 -20.96 15.75
C CYS A 426 -12.18 -22.30 15.11
N ASN A 427 -13.31 -22.86 15.56
CA ASN A 427 -13.83 -24.13 15.04
C ASN A 427 -14.12 -24.03 13.51
N ARG A 428 -13.88 -25.12 12.78
CA ARG A 428 -14.17 -25.26 11.34
C ARG A 428 -15.38 -26.15 11.03
N GLU A 429 -15.88 -26.90 12.01
CA GLU A 429 -16.96 -27.88 11.78
C GLU A 429 -18.35 -27.24 11.76
N ASN A 430 -18.54 -26.09 12.42
CA ASN A 430 -19.82 -25.40 12.52
C ASN A 430 -19.65 -23.88 12.37
N TYR A 431 -20.08 -23.37 11.21
CA TYR A 431 -19.93 -21.98 10.78
C TYR A 431 -20.57 -20.94 11.70
N ASP A 432 -21.70 -21.26 12.36
CA ASP A 432 -22.32 -20.32 13.30
C ASP A 432 -21.43 -20.16 14.55
N THR A 433 -20.81 -21.25 15.03
CA THR A 433 -19.81 -21.20 16.10
C THR A 433 -18.50 -20.55 15.65
N SER A 434 -18.09 -20.75 14.39
CA SER A 434 -16.94 -20.06 13.77
C SER A 434 -17.13 -18.54 13.75
N LEU A 435 -18.28 -18.07 13.27
CA LEU A 435 -18.62 -16.64 13.22
C LEU A 435 -18.79 -16.04 14.62
N ALA A 436 -19.37 -16.77 15.57
CA ALA A 436 -19.45 -16.35 16.97
C ALA A 436 -18.05 -16.19 17.59
N CYS A 437 -17.15 -17.15 17.33
CA CYS A 437 -15.74 -17.08 17.76
C CYS A 437 -15.03 -15.85 17.18
N LEU A 438 -15.09 -15.64 15.86
CA LEU A 438 -14.44 -14.50 15.20
C LEU A 438 -15.03 -13.12 15.59
N ARG A 439 -16.33 -13.06 15.92
CA ARG A 439 -16.97 -11.85 16.48
C ARG A 439 -16.49 -11.55 17.90
N GLY A 440 -16.06 -12.56 18.66
CA GLY A 440 -15.49 -12.40 20.01
C GLY A 440 -13.99 -12.07 20.05
N LYS A 441 -13.26 -12.16 18.93
CA LYS A 441 -11.82 -11.80 18.86
C LYS A 441 -11.63 -10.28 18.84
N SER A 442 -10.47 -9.80 19.29
CA SER A 442 -10.09 -8.40 19.09
C SER A 442 -9.83 -8.11 17.62
N LEU A 443 -9.89 -6.83 17.21
CA LEU A 443 -9.55 -6.43 15.85
C LEU A 443 -8.09 -6.76 15.50
N MET A 444 -7.18 -6.57 16.47
CA MET A 444 -5.76 -6.89 16.31
C MET A 444 -5.52 -8.39 16.07
N ASP A 445 -6.26 -9.27 16.76
CA ASP A 445 -6.15 -10.71 16.52
C ASP A 445 -6.61 -11.06 15.09
N ILE A 446 -7.72 -10.47 14.64
CA ILE A 446 -8.27 -10.71 13.29
C ILE A 446 -7.26 -10.28 12.21
N LEU A 447 -6.69 -9.08 12.29
CA LEU A 447 -5.71 -8.56 11.31
C LEU A 447 -4.36 -9.28 11.37
N LYS A 448 -3.96 -9.78 12.55
CA LYS A 448 -2.72 -10.55 12.75
C LYS A 448 -2.73 -11.90 12.05
N TYR A 449 -3.87 -12.59 12.03
CA TYR A 449 -4.00 -13.93 11.43
C TYR A 449 -4.46 -13.93 9.96
N GLU A 450 -4.78 -12.75 9.44
CA GLU A 450 -5.27 -12.53 8.08
C GLU A 450 -4.33 -13.15 7.03
N ARG A 451 -3.07 -12.74 7.02
CA ARG A 451 -2.06 -13.24 6.08
C ARG A 451 -1.34 -14.47 6.61
N ASP A 452 -1.15 -15.45 5.75
CA ASP A 452 -0.26 -16.58 6.01
C ASP A 452 1.22 -16.13 5.81
N PRO A 453 2.10 -16.23 6.83
CA PRO A 453 3.52 -15.93 6.67
C PRO A 453 4.24 -16.85 5.67
N SER A 454 3.70 -18.03 5.40
CA SER A 454 4.24 -19.04 4.48
C SER A 454 3.65 -18.98 3.07
N SER A 455 2.50 -18.33 2.88
CA SER A 455 1.85 -18.15 1.57
C SER A 455 1.53 -16.67 1.34
N GLN A 456 2.37 -16.00 0.54
CA GLN A 456 2.18 -14.57 0.25
C GLN A 456 0.99 -14.28 -0.67
N MET A 457 0.30 -15.30 -1.20
CA MET A 457 -0.79 -15.19 -2.16
C MET A 457 -2.16 -15.69 -1.66
N ASN A 458 -2.23 -16.29 -0.47
CA ASN A 458 -3.51 -16.61 0.17
C ASN A 458 -4.17 -15.34 0.71
N LEU A 459 -4.94 -14.66 -0.15
CA LEU A 459 -5.67 -13.44 0.14
C LEU A 459 -7.18 -13.67 0.19
N HIS A 460 -7.86 -13.01 1.13
CA HIS A 460 -9.31 -12.92 1.13
C HIS A 460 -9.76 -12.06 -0.06
N ARG A 461 -10.63 -12.60 -0.91
CA ARG A 461 -11.04 -12.01 -2.19
C ARG A 461 -12.48 -12.43 -2.53
N PRO A 462 -13.16 -11.75 -3.47
CA PRO A 462 -14.50 -12.15 -3.90
C PRO A 462 -14.61 -13.62 -4.29
N VAL A 463 -15.77 -14.22 -4.04
CA VAL A 463 -16.07 -15.63 -4.32
C VAL A 463 -17.34 -15.80 -5.14
N VAL A 464 -17.39 -16.88 -5.93
CA VAL A 464 -18.63 -17.33 -6.60
C VAL A 464 -19.59 -17.86 -5.53
N ASP A 465 -20.44 -16.97 -5.00
CA ASP A 465 -21.30 -17.22 -3.84
C ASP A 465 -22.70 -17.76 -4.19
N GLY A 466 -23.08 -17.73 -5.46
CA GLY A 466 -24.41 -18.08 -5.92
C GLY A 466 -25.45 -16.95 -5.76
N THR A 467 -25.05 -15.76 -5.31
CA THR A 467 -25.98 -14.62 -5.12
C THR A 467 -25.52 -13.34 -5.83
N ILE A 468 -24.29 -12.88 -5.59
CA ILE A 468 -23.68 -11.76 -6.32
C ILE A 468 -23.05 -12.29 -7.61
N LEU A 469 -22.40 -13.46 -7.51
CA LEU A 469 -21.75 -14.16 -8.61
C LEU A 469 -22.34 -15.56 -8.71
N VAL A 470 -23.22 -15.78 -9.68
CA VAL A 470 -23.95 -17.05 -9.88
C VAL A 470 -23.17 -18.10 -10.69
N LYS A 471 -22.10 -17.68 -11.37
CA LYS A 471 -21.16 -18.48 -12.17
C LYS A 471 -19.78 -17.79 -12.14
N SER A 472 -18.78 -18.34 -12.85
CA SER A 472 -17.55 -17.57 -13.08
C SER A 472 -17.82 -16.31 -13.92
N PRO A 473 -17.15 -15.17 -13.65
CA PRO A 473 -17.28 -13.96 -14.46
C PRO A 473 -17.01 -14.17 -15.96
N ALA A 474 -16.10 -15.09 -16.31
CA ALA A 474 -15.82 -15.44 -17.69
C ALA A 474 -17.00 -16.11 -18.41
N GLU A 475 -17.84 -16.87 -17.70
CA GLU A 475 -19.10 -17.39 -18.23
C GLU A 475 -20.15 -16.28 -18.34
N LEU A 476 -20.26 -15.41 -17.33
CA LEU A 476 -21.24 -14.32 -17.33
C LEU A 476 -20.99 -13.30 -18.45
N LEU A 477 -19.72 -13.03 -18.78
CA LEU A 477 -19.36 -12.24 -19.97
C LEU A 477 -19.78 -12.93 -21.27
N ARG A 478 -19.55 -14.24 -21.40
CA ARG A 478 -19.98 -15.03 -22.58
C ARG A 478 -21.50 -15.10 -22.73
N ASP A 479 -22.21 -15.20 -21.61
CA ASP A 479 -23.67 -15.14 -21.54
C ASP A 479 -24.22 -13.73 -21.87
N GLY A 480 -23.35 -12.73 -22.08
CA GLY A 480 -23.73 -11.37 -22.45
C GLY A 480 -24.34 -10.56 -21.32
N VAL A 481 -24.08 -10.92 -20.05
CA VAL A 481 -24.71 -10.32 -18.86
C VAL A 481 -24.45 -8.82 -18.74
N ALA A 482 -23.28 -8.36 -19.22
CA ALA A 482 -22.76 -7.00 -19.13
C ALA A 482 -22.83 -6.20 -20.45
N LYS A 483 -23.37 -6.79 -21.52
CA LYS A 483 -23.25 -6.30 -22.91
C LYS A 483 -23.79 -4.88 -23.16
N ASP A 484 -24.66 -4.39 -22.28
CA ASP A 484 -25.36 -3.11 -22.42
C ASP A 484 -24.63 -1.96 -21.67
N ILE A 485 -23.46 -2.24 -21.07
CA ILE A 485 -22.64 -1.29 -20.29
C ILE A 485 -21.38 -0.95 -21.09
N PRO A 486 -21.24 0.26 -21.69
CA PRO A 486 -20.02 0.69 -22.34
C PRO A 486 -18.81 0.57 -21.40
N TYR A 487 -17.66 0.15 -21.95
CA TYR A 487 -16.53 -0.27 -21.13
C TYR A 487 -15.18 0.26 -21.61
N VAL A 488 -14.38 0.82 -20.70
CA VAL A 488 -12.94 1.05 -20.91
C VAL A 488 -12.16 0.07 -20.05
N ILE A 489 -11.13 -0.57 -20.61
CA ILE A 489 -10.25 -1.49 -19.87
C ILE A 489 -8.82 -1.35 -20.38
N GLY A 490 -7.82 -1.57 -19.51
CA GLY A 490 -6.42 -1.58 -19.92
C GLY A 490 -5.48 -2.05 -18.82
N TYR A 491 -4.20 -1.88 -19.08
CA TYR A 491 -3.08 -2.23 -18.19
C TYR A 491 -1.92 -1.25 -18.40
N GLY A 492 -1.01 -1.19 -17.44
CA GLY A 492 0.28 -0.51 -17.55
C GLY A 492 1.36 -1.44 -18.06
N GLU A 493 2.27 -0.92 -18.89
CA GLU A 493 3.36 -1.67 -19.53
C GLU A 493 4.27 -2.40 -18.52
N SER A 494 4.34 -1.93 -17.27
CA SER A 494 5.15 -2.50 -16.19
C SER A 494 4.36 -2.80 -14.92
N ASP A 495 3.05 -3.07 -15.02
CA ASP A 495 2.20 -3.43 -13.85
C ASP A 495 2.76 -4.61 -13.03
N GLY A 496 3.49 -5.54 -13.65
CA GLY A 496 4.17 -6.65 -12.99
C GLY A 496 5.37 -6.26 -12.10
N SER A 497 5.79 -4.99 -12.06
CA SER A 497 6.98 -4.53 -11.34
C SER A 497 6.94 -4.81 -9.84
N PHE A 498 5.74 -4.84 -9.24
CA PHE A 498 5.55 -5.12 -7.82
C PHE A 498 6.08 -6.51 -7.40
N MET A 499 6.30 -7.43 -8.35
CA MET A 499 6.88 -8.74 -8.10
C MET A 499 8.40 -8.71 -7.95
N LEU A 500 9.10 -7.65 -8.38
CA LEU A 500 10.55 -7.53 -8.24
C LEU A 500 10.98 -7.62 -6.77
N LYS A 501 10.34 -6.88 -5.85
CA LYS A 501 10.64 -6.93 -4.40
C LYS A 501 10.49 -8.33 -3.77
N TYR A 502 9.73 -9.22 -4.40
CA TYR A 502 9.55 -10.60 -3.96
C TYR A 502 10.58 -11.55 -4.59
N VAL A 503 10.98 -11.33 -5.85
CA VAL A 503 11.91 -12.18 -6.61
C VAL A 503 13.39 -11.78 -6.42
N THR A 504 13.67 -10.50 -6.23
CA THR A 504 15.01 -9.95 -6.04
C THR A 504 15.12 -9.34 -4.64
N ASP A 505 16.15 -9.71 -3.88
CA ASP A 505 16.43 -9.04 -2.60
C ASP A 505 16.94 -7.60 -2.86
N GLU A 506 16.52 -6.65 -2.03
CA GLU A 506 16.98 -5.26 -2.15
C GLU A 506 18.48 -5.16 -1.87
N VAL A 507 19.18 -4.73 -2.92
CA VAL A 507 20.53 -4.14 -2.98
C VAL A 507 21.17 -3.81 -1.62
N VAL A 508 22.11 -4.66 -1.19
CA VAL A 508 23.29 -4.20 -0.44
C VAL A 508 24.36 -3.83 -1.47
N ASP A 509 24.85 -2.59 -1.42
CA ASP A 509 25.96 -2.07 -2.23
C ASP A 509 25.86 -2.21 -3.77
N GLY A 510 24.76 -1.70 -4.34
CA GLY A 510 24.62 -1.38 -5.78
C GLY A 510 24.48 -2.56 -6.76
N ASN A 511 24.77 -3.80 -6.34
CA ASN A 511 24.78 -4.97 -7.22
C ASN A 511 23.58 -5.90 -7.01
N VAL A 512 23.03 -6.42 -8.12
CA VAL A 512 22.20 -7.64 -8.10
C VAL A 512 23.12 -8.83 -7.82
N THR A 513 23.33 -9.08 -6.54
CA THR A 513 24.17 -10.18 -6.08
C THR A 513 23.41 -11.49 -6.21
N ASN A 514 24.07 -12.53 -6.72
CA ASN A 514 23.55 -13.91 -6.77
C ASN A 514 22.35 -14.16 -7.72
N TYR A 515 22.57 -13.95 -9.03
CA TYR A 515 21.66 -14.34 -10.12
C TYR A 515 20.97 -15.71 -9.91
N MET A 516 21.74 -16.75 -9.54
CA MET A 516 21.22 -18.11 -9.34
C MET A 516 20.19 -18.20 -8.21
N TYR A 517 20.33 -17.38 -7.17
CA TYR A 517 19.36 -17.27 -6.09
C TYR A 517 18.06 -16.64 -6.58
N ASN A 518 18.13 -15.51 -7.30
CA ASN A 518 16.94 -14.83 -7.84
C ASN A 518 16.18 -15.73 -8.84
N LEU A 519 16.89 -16.46 -9.72
CA LEU A 519 16.26 -17.45 -10.62
C LEU A 519 15.59 -18.59 -9.84
N THR A 520 16.20 -19.05 -8.74
CA THR A 520 15.61 -20.09 -7.88
C THR A 520 14.36 -19.57 -7.15
N LYS A 521 14.42 -18.34 -6.63
CA LYS A 521 13.29 -17.65 -5.97
C LYS A 521 12.14 -17.42 -6.95
N LEU A 522 12.44 -17.03 -8.20
CA LEU A 522 11.47 -16.94 -9.29
C LEU A 522 10.80 -18.28 -9.57
N LYS A 523 11.58 -19.37 -9.73
CA LYS A 523 11.02 -20.72 -9.94
C LYS A 523 10.09 -21.17 -8.81
N GLN A 524 10.44 -20.86 -7.57
CA GLN A 524 9.58 -21.15 -6.41
C GLN A 524 8.28 -20.34 -6.48
N ILE A 525 8.37 -19.02 -6.60
CA ILE A 525 7.21 -18.12 -6.68
C ILE A 525 6.27 -18.49 -7.83
N LEU A 526 6.80 -18.83 -9.01
CA LEU A 526 6.00 -19.31 -10.15
C LEU A 526 5.34 -20.67 -9.87
N SER A 527 6.03 -21.58 -9.16
CA SER A 527 5.45 -22.87 -8.77
C SER A 527 4.28 -22.69 -7.82
N ASP A 528 4.43 -21.83 -6.81
CA ASP A 528 3.36 -21.50 -5.86
C ASP A 528 2.20 -20.77 -6.57
N THR A 529 2.53 -19.86 -7.49
CA THR A 529 1.56 -19.08 -8.30
C THR A 529 0.71 -19.98 -9.18
N TYR A 530 1.30 -20.98 -9.83
CA TYR A 530 0.56 -21.90 -10.69
C TYR A 530 -0.19 -22.96 -9.89
N SER A 531 0.30 -23.32 -8.71
CA SER A 531 -0.42 -24.21 -7.79
C SER A 531 -1.71 -23.52 -7.29
N GLU A 532 -1.59 -22.30 -6.76
CA GLU A 532 -2.72 -21.54 -6.21
C GLU A 532 -3.70 -21.05 -7.30
N TYR A 533 -3.22 -20.26 -8.27
CA TYR A 533 -4.11 -19.57 -9.19
C TYR A 533 -4.54 -20.41 -10.40
N LEU A 534 -3.69 -21.33 -10.85
CA LEU A 534 -4.01 -22.20 -11.98
C LEU A 534 -4.56 -23.56 -11.51
N GLY A 535 -4.35 -23.96 -10.25
CA GLY A 535 -4.78 -25.26 -9.73
C GLY A 535 -3.94 -26.43 -10.27
N LEU A 536 -2.71 -26.15 -10.71
CA LEU A 536 -1.81 -27.18 -11.24
C LEU A 536 -1.14 -27.94 -10.09
N SER A 537 -0.85 -29.23 -10.29
CA SER A 537 -0.19 -30.08 -9.28
C SER A 537 0.88 -30.97 -9.90
N GLN A 538 0.59 -31.60 -11.04
CA GLN A 538 1.53 -32.46 -11.78
C GLN A 538 2.26 -31.68 -12.87
N SER A 539 1.60 -30.75 -13.56
CA SER A 539 2.21 -29.98 -14.64
C SER A 539 3.04 -28.77 -14.19
N VAL A 540 2.93 -28.33 -12.92
CA VAL A 540 3.57 -27.12 -12.36
C VAL A 540 4.98 -26.90 -12.89
N ARG A 541 5.88 -27.89 -12.71
CA ARG A 541 7.28 -27.76 -13.13
C ARG A 541 7.42 -27.58 -14.65
N ALA A 542 6.65 -28.30 -15.45
CA ALA A 542 6.69 -28.17 -16.91
C ALA A 542 6.16 -26.80 -17.37
N THR A 543 5.13 -26.28 -16.71
CA THR A 543 4.61 -24.93 -16.95
C THR A 543 5.63 -23.87 -16.57
N VAL A 544 6.31 -23.99 -15.42
CA VAL A 544 7.40 -23.07 -15.01
C VAL A 544 8.52 -23.02 -16.05
N GLU A 545 9.09 -24.16 -16.45
CA GLU A 545 10.17 -24.14 -17.46
C GLU A 545 9.68 -23.62 -18.83
N SER A 546 8.43 -23.90 -19.20
CA SER A 546 7.82 -23.38 -20.44
C SER A 546 7.60 -21.87 -20.39
N THR A 547 7.25 -21.31 -19.21
CA THR A 547 7.18 -19.86 -19.02
C THR A 547 8.56 -19.24 -19.15
N LEU A 548 9.55 -19.77 -18.43
CA LEU A 548 10.91 -19.22 -18.48
C LEU A 548 11.48 -19.21 -19.91
N PHE A 549 11.24 -20.28 -20.69
CA PHE A 549 11.53 -20.33 -22.11
C PHE A 549 10.74 -19.32 -22.96
N GLN A 550 9.49 -19.01 -22.62
CA GLN A 550 8.67 -18.03 -23.35
C GLN A 550 9.10 -16.57 -23.14
N TYR A 551 9.80 -16.27 -22.04
CA TYR A 551 10.32 -14.93 -21.71
C TYR A 551 11.84 -14.82 -21.84
N ASP A 552 12.50 -15.82 -22.44
CA ASP A 552 13.96 -15.88 -22.62
C ASP A 552 14.75 -15.73 -21.29
N VAL A 553 14.15 -16.17 -20.17
CA VAL A 553 14.76 -16.16 -18.83
C VAL A 553 15.43 -17.51 -18.58
N GLY A 554 16.76 -17.57 -18.67
CA GLY A 554 17.54 -18.79 -18.45
C GLY A 554 18.93 -18.50 -17.90
N PRO A 555 19.72 -19.52 -17.51
CA PRO A 555 20.95 -19.35 -16.72
C PRO A 555 22.07 -18.47 -17.30
N GLU A 556 21.94 -18.04 -18.56
CA GLU A 556 22.88 -17.19 -19.29
C GLU A 556 22.36 -15.73 -19.48
N THR A 557 21.10 -15.45 -19.10
CA THR A 557 20.49 -14.11 -19.08
C THR A 557 21.21 -13.22 -18.05
N ASP A 558 21.46 -11.95 -18.39
CA ASP A 558 22.06 -11.00 -17.42
C ASP A 558 21.04 -10.51 -16.37
N ASN A 559 21.49 -9.68 -15.42
CA ASN A 559 20.65 -9.23 -14.31
C ASN A 559 19.58 -8.20 -14.70
N ASP A 560 19.84 -7.33 -15.69
CA ASP A 560 18.87 -6.32 -16.14
C ASP A 560 17.87 -6.96 -17.12
N ASP A 561 18.32 -7.91 -17.95
CA ASP A 561 17.46 -8.78 -18.76
C ASP A 561 16.58 -9.68 -17.88
N LEU A 562 17.11 -10.23 -16.77
CA LEU A 562 16.32 -10.97 -15.78
C LEU A 562 15.24 -10.09 -15.16
N GLY A 563 15.57 -8.86 -14.75
CA GLY A 563 14.61 -7.88 -14.23
C GLY A 563 13.50 -7.59 -15.24
N THR A 564 13.88 -7.30 -16.49
CA THR A 564 12.96 -7.07 -17.61
C THR A 564 12.05 -8.28 -17.86
N GLY A 565 12.62 -9.49 -17.88
CA GLY A 565 11.89 -10.75 -18.04
C GLY A 565 10.89 -11.01 -16.92
N ILE A 566 11.26 -10.76 -15.66
CA ILE A 566 10.36 -10.87 -14.49
C ILE A 566 9.17 -9.91 -14.63
N VAL A 567 9.43 -8.62 -14.90
CA VAL A 567 8.38 -7.60 -15.05
C VAL A 567 7.41 -8.01 -16.16
N LYS A 568 7.94 -8.30 -17.35
CA LYS A 568 7.13 -8.65 -18.54
C LYS A 568 6.32 -9.93 -18.34
N LEU A 569 6.90 -10.95 -17.69
CA LEU A 569 6.20 -12.19 -17.32
C LEU A 569 5.01 -11.92 -16.41
N PHE A 570 5.20 -11.17 -15.33
CA PHE A 570 4.13 -10.88 -14.37
C PHE A 570 3.12 -9.84 -14.88
N THR A 571 3.53 -8.86 -15.70
CA THR A 571 2.61 -7.98 -16.44
C THR A 571 1.68 -8.82 -17.32
N ASP A 572 2.24 -9.74 -18.11
CA ASP A 572 1.48 -10.59 -19.02
C ASP A 572 0.55 -11.56 -18.26
N PHE A 573 1.04 -12.20 -17.19
CA PHE A 573 0.26 -13.18 -16.41
C PHE A 573 -0.86 -12.55 -15.57
N PHE A 574 -0.58 -11.47 -14.85
CA PHE A 574 -1.52 -10.89 -13.89
C PHE A 574 -2.46 -9.84 -14.49
N PHE A 575 -2.08 -9.18 -15.59
CA PHE A 575 -2.79 -8.00 -16.11
C PHE A 575 -3.14 -8.12 -17.59
N LYS A 576 -2.14 -8.15 -18.48
CA LYS A 576 -2.36 -8.01 -19.92
C LYS A 576 -3.13 -9.18 -20.54
N ALA A 577 -2.72 -10.43 -20.32
CA ALA A 577 -3.45 -11.57 -20.89
C ALA A 577 -4.89 -11.71 -20.32
N PRO A 578 -5.14 -11.50 -19.01
CA PRO A 578 -6.49 -11.37 -18.48
C PRO A 578 -7.30 -10.19 -19.06
N THR A 579 -6.70 -9.01 -19.20
CA THR A 579 -7.36 -7.82 -19.79
C THR A 579 -7.77 -8.09 -21.23
N GLU A 580 -6.86 -8.61 -22.05
CA GLU A 580 -7.18 -9.00 -23.43
C GLU A 580 -8.28 -10.09 -23.43
N MET A 581 -8.21 -11.13 -22.57
CA MET A 581 -9.29 -12.12 -22.46
C MET A 581 -10.65 -11.50 -22.07
N THR A 582 -10.69 -10.58 -21.10
CA THR A 582 -11.93 -9.92 -20.67
C THR A 582 -12.54 -9.12 -21.83
N THR A 583 -11.71 -8.36 -22.54
CA THR A 583 -12.10 -7.56 -23.71
C THR A 583 -12.61 -8.44 -24.85
N ASP A 584 -11.93 -9.55 -25.09
CA ASP A 584 -12.19 -10.52 -26.15
C ASP A 584 -13.46 -11.36 -25.87
N LEU A 585 -13.82 -11.58 -24.60
CA LEU A 585 -15.10 -12.17 -24.20
C LEU A 585 -16.26 -11.15 -24.27
N TYR A 586 -16.02 -9.92 -23.82
CA TYR A 586 -17.03 -8.85 -23.84
C TYR A 586 -17.45 -8.50 -25.27
N SER A 587 -16.48 -8.23 -26.16
CA SER A 587 -16.73 -7.81 -27.55
C SER A 587 -17.53 -8.83 -28.37
N LYS A 588 -17.43 -10.13 -28.05
CA LYS A 588 -18.18 -11.20 -28.72
C LYS A 588 -19.65 -11.32 -28.26
N SER A 589 -20.10 -10.52 -27.30
CA SER A 589 -21.48 -10.54 -26.78
C SER A 589 -22.50 -9.76 -27.64
N ASN A 590 -22.07 -9.16 -28.76
CA ASN A 590 -22.87 -8.25 -29.60
C ASN A 590 -23.48 -7.08 -28.78
N GLY A 591 -22.68 -6.51 -27.89
CA GLY A 591 -23.04 -5.41 -27.00
C GLY A 591 -22.62 -4.01 -27.48
N THR A 592 -22.56 -3.08 -26.54
CA THR A 592 -21.98 -1.75 -26.71
C THR A 592 -20.47 -1.78 -26.94
N SER A 593 -19.88 -0.65 -27.31
CA SER A 593 -18.43 -0.54 -27.51
C SER A 593 -17.62 -0.82 -26.24
N VAL A 594 -16.48 -1.49 -26.43
CA VAL A 594 -15.41 -1.61 -25.44
C VAL A 594 -14.13 -0.98 -26.00
N PHE A 595 -13.38 -0.28 -25.17
CA PHE A 595 -12.19 0.48 -25.53
C PHE A 595 -10.99 -0.04 -24.73
N LEU A 596 -10.00 -0.60 -25.43
CA LEU A 596 -8.78 -1.15 -24.82
C LEU A 596 -7.66 -0.10 -24.81
N TYR A 597 -6.89 0.03 -23.73
CA TYR A 597 -5.65 0.81 -23.72
C TYR A 597 -4.44 0.03 -23.19
N ASN A 598 -3.26 0.50 -23.57
CA ASN A 598 -1.98 0.21 -22.92
C ASN A 598 -1.43 1.53 -22.38
N PHE A 599 -1.17 1.62 -21.08
CA PHE A 599 -0.55 2.80 -20.50
C PHE A 599 0.97 2.61 -20.46
N ALA A 600 1.68 3.39 -21.27
CA ALA A 600 3.10 3.24 -21.54
C ALA A 600 3.89 4.55 -21.27
N TYR A 601 3.31 5.51 -20.54
CA TYR A 601 4.04 6.69 -20.11
C TYR A 601 4.99 6.36 -18.96
N ARG A 602 6.26 6.78 -19.09
CA ARG A 602 7.24 6.75 -18.01
C ARG A 602 7.55 8.17 -17.58
N SER A 603 7.06 8.55 -16.42
CA SER A 603 7.37 9.84 -15.81
C SER A 603 8.85 9.96 -15.44
N THR A 604 9.44 11.13 -15.67
CA THR A 604 10.72 11.53 -15.05
C THR A 604 10.51 12.09 -13.63
N THR A 605 9.30 12.59 -13.40
CA THR A 605 8.63 13.00 -12.15
C THR A 605 8.76 12.03 -10.98
N LEU A 606 8.27 10.82 -11.29
CA LEU A 606 7.91 9.78 -10.33
C LEU A 606 9.02 8.75 -10.19
N ASN A 607 9.53 8.60 -8.96
CA ASN A 607 10.61 7.68 -8.64
C ASN A 607 11.86 7.92 -9.54
N PRO A 608 12.64 8.99 -9.31
CA PRO A 608 13.82 9.29 -10.14
C PRO A 608 14.90 8.18 -10.13
N THR A 609 14.82 7.24 -9.18
CA THR A 609 15.64 6.02 -9.08
C THR A 609 15.07 4.81 -9.86
N LYS A 610 13.93 4.97 -10.55
CA LYS A 610 13.25 3.93 -11.34
C LYS A 610 14.15 3.40 -12.45
N LYS A 611 14.37 2.08 -12.45
CA LYS A 611 15.22 1.37 -13.42
C LYS A 611 14.76 1.65 -14.86
N SER A 612 15.70 1.64 -15.80
CA SER A 612 15.47 1.99 -17.21
C SER A 612 14.44 1.09 -17.91
N PHE A 613 14.31 -0.17 -17.48
CA PHE A 613 13.35 -1.14 -18.01
C PHE A 613 11.94 -1.02 -17.40
N LEU A 614 11.72 -0.12 -16.43
CA LEU A 614 10.41 0.14 -15.82
C LEU A 614 9.74 1.34 -16.47
N THR A 615 8.60 1.12 -17.12
CA THR A 615 7.82 2.15 -17.83
C THR A 615 6.71 2.68 -16.93
N ALA A 616 5.49 2.15 -17.05
CA ALA A 616 4.33 2.55 -16.25
C ALA A 616 3.98 1.46 -15.23
N GLU A 617 3.91 1.83 -13.96
CA GLU A 617 3.62 0.92 -12.85
C GLU A 617 2.19 1.18 -12.32
N LEU A 618 1.64 0.21 -11.56
CA LEU A 618 0.27 0.25 -11.03
C LEU A 618 -0.20 1.61 -10.45
N PRO A 619 0.58 2.34 -9.61
CA PRO A 619 0.12 3.61 -9.04
C PRO A 619 0.18 4.79 -10.02
N ASP A 620 0.89 4.68 -11.15
CA ASP A 620 1.18 5.81 -12.04
C ASP A 620 -0.11 6.31 -12.71
N LEU A 621 -0.96 5.43 -13.25
CA LEU A 621 -2.18 5.86 -13.95
C LEU A 621 -3.24 6.49 -13.01
N PRO A 622 -3.56 5.91 -11.82
CA PRO A 622 -4.38 6.60 -10.83
C PRO A 622 -3.82 7.96 -10.42
N TYR A 623 -2.49 8.07 -10.24
CA TYR A 623 -1.86 9.36 -9.92
C TYR A 623 -2.17 10.43 -10.98
N PHE A 624 -2.05 10.11 -12.28
CA PHE A 624 -2.39 11.06 -13.34
C PHE A 624 -3.90 11.32 -13.48
N LEU A 625 -4.76 10.32 -13.27
CA LEU A 625 -6.22 10.48 -13.29
C LEU A 625 -6.72 11.44 -12.20
N PHE A 626 -6.09 11.47 -11.03
CA PHE A 626 -6.40 12.42 -9.95
C PHE A 626 -5.60 13.73 -10.04
N GLY A 627 -5.06 14.06 -11.22
CA GLY A 627 -4.39 15.34 -11.48
C GLY A 627 -2.98 15.46 -10.90
N GLY A 628 -2.30 14.34 -10.64
CA GLY A 628 -1.00 14.31 -9.99
C GLY A 628 0.10 15.13 -10.70
N GLY A 629 0.12 15.14 -12.03
CA GLY A 629 1.06 15.96 -12.81
C GLY A 629 0.72 17.46 -12.82
N LEU A 630 -0.48 17.84 -12.39
CA LEU A 630 -0.96 19.23 -12.35
C LEU A 630 -0.70 19.91 -10.99
N MET A 631 -0.37 19.14 -9.95
CA MET A 631 -0.18 19.66 -8.60
C MET A 631 1.30 19.90 -8.28
N SER A 632 1.59 20.94 -7.52
CA SER A 632 2.92 21.15 -6.92
C SER A 632 3.24 20.05 -5.89
N SER A 633 4.52 19.87 -5.57
CA SER A 633 4.97 18.91 -4.55
C SER A 633 4.33 19.15 -3.18
N ASP A 634 4.10 20.42 -2.80
CA ASP A 634 3.50 20.78 -1.51
C ASP A 634 1.98 20.56 -1.51
N THR A 635 1.31 20.86 -2.63
CA THR A 635 -0.12 20.54 -2.80
C THR A 635 -0.33 19.03 -2.73
N LEU A 636 0.51 18.23 -3.40
CA LEU A 636 0.44 16.77 -3.36
C LEU A 636 0.57 16.23 -1.94
N GLN A 637 1.61 16.60 -1.18
CA GLN A 637 1.82 16.10 0.18
C GLN A 637 0.61 16.30 1.11
N ASN A 638 -0.13 17.40 0.91
CA ASN A 638 -1.31 17.75 1.71
C ASN A 638 -2.65 17.18 1.18
N ARG A 639 -2.70 16.69 -0.07
CA ARG A 639 -3.96 16.39 -0.78
C ARG A 639 -4.01 14.99 -1.40
N SER A 640 -2.87 14.41 -1.73
CA SER A 640 -2.72 13.05 -2.22
C SER A 640 -1.82 12.28 -1.26
N HIS A 641 -2.36 11.20 -0.69
CA HIS A 641 -1.55 10.25 0.07
C HIS A 641 -1.15 9.03 -0.79
N ILE A 642 -1.32 9.12 -2.13
CA ILE A 642 -0.66 8.21 -3.07
C ILE A 642 0.84 8.49 -2.97
N ILE A 643 1.56 7.65 -2.22
CA ILE A 643 3.00 7.78 -2.00
C ILE A 643 3.71 7.45 -3.31
N VAL A 644 3.98 8.48 -4.10
CA VAL A 644 4.97 8.41 -5.18
C VAL A 644 6.18 9.20 -4.73
N ARG A 645 7.37 8.57 -4.79
CA ARG A 645 8.65 9.21 -4.45
C ARG A 645 8.98 10.25 -5.53
N ARG A 646 8.41 11.45 -5.46
CA ARG A 646 8.68 12.53 -6.40
C ARG A 646 10.06 13.15 -6.13
N ALA A 647 10.78 13.53 -7.17
CA ALA A 647 11.90 14.45 -7.01
C ALA A 647 11.37 15.80 -6.50
N ALA A 648 11.98 16.38 -5.47
CA ALA A 648 11.38 17.51 -4.73
C ALA A 648 11.24 18.84 -5.50
N ALA A 649 11.62 18.91 -6.79
CA ALA A 649 11.87 20.17 -7.49
C ALA A 649 11.50 20.21 -8.99
N SER A 650 10.67 19.30 -9.52
CA SER A 650 10.31 19.30 -10.96
C SER A 650 8.81 19.10 -11.22
N SER A 651 8.19 20.11 -11.81
CA SER A 651 7.08 19.95 -12.75
C SER A 651 7.68 19.62 -14.12
N ASP A 652 7.18 18.57 -14.76
CA ASP A 652 7.53 18.18 -16.13
C ASP A 652 6.30 18.48 -17.01
N GLU A 653 6.49 19.19 -18.12
CA GLU A 653 5.39 19.52 -19.06
C GLU A 653 4.74 18.22 -19.60
N SER A 654 5.51 17.13 -19.67
CA SER A 654 5.02 15.81 -20.05
C SER A 654 4.12 15.16 -18.96
N ASP A 655 4.39 15.40 -17.67
CA ASP A 655 3.54 14.95 -16.54
C ASP A 655 2.19 15.71 -16.53
N GLU A 656 2.23 17.00 -16.90
CA GLU A 656 1.04 17.84 -17.08
C GLU A 656 0.18 17.31 -18.24
N GLN A 657 0.78 17.18 -19.42
CA GLN A 657 0.09 16.73 -20.65
C GLN A 657 -0.54 15.35 -20.49
N ILE A 658 0.15 14.38 -19.86
CA ILE A 658 -0.43 13.05 -19.64
C ILE A 658 -1.61 13.09 -18.65
N SER A 659 -1.57 13.95 -17.63
CA SER A 659 -2.70 14.15 -16.71
C SER A 659 -3.92 14.69 -17.45
N GLN A 660 -3.72 15.71 -18.29
CA GLN A 660 -4.79 16.28 -19.13
C GLN A 660 -5.37 15.24 -20.08
N ASN A 661 -4.53 14.45 -20.77
CA ASN A 661 -4.97 13.41 -21.69
C ASN A 661 -5.79 12.32 -20.97
N VAL A 662 -5.30 11.80 -19.84
CA VAL A 662 -5.99 10.76 -19.05
C VAL A 662 -7.35 11.28 -18.57
N MET A 663 -7.39 12.46 -17.93
CA MET A 663 -8.65 13.04 -17.45
C MET A 663 -9.61 13.38 -18.61
N GLY A 664 -9.09 13.81 -19.76
CA GLY A 664 -9.87 14.08 -20.97
C GLY A 664 -10.61 12.85 -21.48
N TYR A 665 -9.89 11.76 -21.77
CA TYR A 665 -10.51 10.51 -22.24
C TYR A 665 -11.49 9.92 -21.21
N TRP A 666 -11.14 9.92 -19.91
CA TRP A 666 -11.99 9.38 -18.84
C TRP A 666 -13.27 10.22 -18.66
N SER A 667 -13.18 11.55 -18.73
CA SER A 667 -14.33 12.44 -18.55
C SER A 667 -15.26 12.42 -19.77
N ASN A 668 -14.71 12.46 -21.00
CA ASN A 668 -15.48 12.27 -22.23
C ASN A 668 -16.23 10.93 -22.23
N PHE A 669 -15.56 9.85 -21.80
CA PHE A 669 -16.19 8.55 -21.68
C PHE A 669 -17.27 8.53 -20.59
N ALA A 670 -17.03 9.17 -19.43
CA ALA A 670 -18.02 9.26 -18.36
C ALA A 670 -19.27 10.05 -18.79
N GLU A 671 -19.10 11.12 -19.56
CA GLU A 671 -20.16 11.97 -20.10
C GLU A 671 -20.97 11.25 -21.20
N THR A 672 -20.29 10.73 -22.23
CA THR A 672 -20.94 10.27 -23.47
C THR A 672 -20.94 8.75 -23.65
N GLY A 673 -19.92 8.04 -23.16
CA GLY A 673 -19.68 6.61 -23.43
C GLY A 673 -18.74 6.33 -24.59
N ASN A 674 -18.12 7.38 -25.13
CA ASN A 674 -17.06 7.30 -26.12
C ASN A 674 -15.92 8.21 -25.63
N PRO A 675 -14.69 7.69 -25.40
CA PRO A 675 -13.60 8.50 -24.85
C PRO A 675 -13.18 9.63 -25.80
N ASN A 676 -13.56 9.57 -27.08
CA ASN A 676 -13.21 10.54 -28.11
C ASN A 676 -14.19 11.72 -28.24
N THR A 677 -15.31 11.74 -27.50
CA THR A 677 -16.36 12.76 -27.67
C THR A 677 -16.91 13.24 -26.34
N GLY A 678 -17.14 14.54 -26.22
CA GLY A 678 -17.59 15.19 -24.99
C GLY A 678 -16.95 16.56 -24.75
N SER A 679 -17.19 17.11 -23.57
CA SER A 679 -16.78 18.45 -23.13
C SER A 679 -15.26 18.61 -22.92
N ARG A 680 -14.46 17.59 -23.22
CA ARG A 680 -12.99 17.56 -23.12
C ARG A 680 -12.28 17.03 -24.37
N GLU A 681 -12.96 17.03 -25.53
CA GLU A 681 -12.40 16.67 -26.85
C GLU A 681 -11.04 17.29 -27.18
N GLN A 682 -10.73 18.51 -26.70
CA GLN A 682 -9.44 19.16 -26.95
C GLN A 682 -8.23 18.45 -26.32
N TYR A 683 -8.45 17.55 -25.35
CA TYR A 683 -7.40 16.76 -24.69
C TYR A 683 -7.31 15.32 -25.21
N THR A 684 -8.11 14.96 -26.21
CA THR A 684 -8.20 13.60 -26.76
C THR A 684 -7.76 13.58 -28.22
N ALA A 685 -6.51 14.00 -28.46
CA ALA A 685 -5.97 14.29 -29.79
C ALA A 685 -5.72 13.05 -30.67
N ALA A 686 -5.54 11.88 -30.07
CA ALA A 686 -5.49 10.60 -30.81
C ALA A 686 -6.87 9.94 -30.76
N ASN A 687 -7.22 9.23 -31.82
CA ASN A 687 -8.49 8.54 -31.86
C ASN A 687 -8.33 7.19 -31.15
N TRP A 688 -9.09 6.98 -30.09
CA TRP A 688 -9.18 5.70 -29.39
C TRP A 688 -10.22 4.82 -30.09
N PRO A 689 -9.81 3.82 -30.91
CA PRO A 689 -10.77 2.95 -31.59
C PRO A 689 -11.53 2.08 -30.59
N SER A 690 -12.81 1.82 -30.87
CA SER A 690 -13.51 0.67 -30.28
C SER A 690 -12.71 -0.59 -30.62
N TYR A 691 -12.49 -1.44 -29.62
CA TYR A 691 -11.78 -2.70 -29.77
C TYR A 691 -12.55 -3.64 -30.71
N ASP A 692 -11.79 -4.31 -31.57
CA ASP A 692 -12.24 -5.36 -32.49
C ASP A 692 -11.30 -6.56 -32.33
N SER A 693 -11.86 -7.72 -31.98
CA SER A 693 -11.10 -8.96 -31.80
C SER A 693 -10.35 -9.44 -33.06
N THR A 694 -10.67 -8.89 -34.24
CA THR A 694 -9.99 -9.17 -35.51
C THR A 694 -8.73 -8.32 -35.70
N ASN A 695 -8.66 -7.15 -35.07
CA ASN A 695 -7.58 -6.17 -35.25
C ASN A 695 -6.83 -5.82 -33.96
N ASN A 696 -7.30 -6.32 -32.80
CA ASN A 696 -6.79 -6.01 -31.45
C ASN A 696 -6.46 -4.51 -31.27
N SER A 697 -7.42 -3.67 -31.67
CA SER A 697 -7.28 -2.22 -31.66
C SER A 697 -7.29 -1.67 -30.23
N TYR A 698 -6.34 -0.79 -29.91
CA TYR A 698 -6.19 -0.17 -28.60
C TYR A 698 -5.64 1.26 -28.72
N LEU A 699 -5.72 2.05 -27.65
CA LEU A 699 -4.96 3.29 -27.52
C LEU A 699 -3.64 3.00 -26.80
N ASN A 700 -2.51 3.35 -27.41
CA ASN A 700 -1.25 3.40 -26.69
C ASN A 700 -1.13 4.76 -26.01
N LEU A 701 -1.43 4.80 -24.72
CA LEU A 701 -1.50 6.00 -23.90
C LEU A 701 -0.13 6.29 -23.30
N GLN A 702 0.56 7.21 -23.96
CA GLN A 702 1.84 7.82 -23.58
C GLN A 702 1.68 9.35 -23.72
N GLU A 703 2.73 10.13 -23.47
CA GLU A 703 2.73 11.61 -23.55
C GLU A 703 2.02 12.16 -24.81
N THR A 704 2.44 11.68 -25.99
CA THR A 704 1.67 11.82 -27.24
C THR A 704 0.96 10.49 -27.51
N PRO A 705 -0.36 10.37 -27.24
CA PRO A 705 -1.08 9.12 -27.42
C PRO A 705 -1.09 8.72 -28.90
N THR A 706 -1.15 7.42 -29.19
CA THR A 706 -1.21 6.92 -30.56
C THR A 706 -2.27 5.84 -30.75
N ASP A 707 -3.06 5.97 -31.82
CA ASP A 707 -3.90 4.91 -32.37
C ASP A 707 -3.04 3.68 -32.64
N ALA A 708 -3.21 2.61 -31.85
CA ALA A 708 -2.36 1.44 -31.93
C ALA A 708 -3.17 0.19 -32.32
N ARG A 709 -2.64 -0.58 -33.27
CA ARG A 709 -3.15 -1.91 -33.63
C ARG A 709 -2.03 -2.89 -33.36
N VAL A 710 -2.26 -3.83 -32.44
CA VAL A 710 -1.29 -4.90 -32.16
C VAL A 710 -1.54 -6.04 -33.13
N ASP A 711 -0.45 -6.58 -33.68
CA ASP A 711 -0.47 -7.83 -34.42
C ASP A 711 -1.16 -8.93 -33.59
N MET A 712 -2.14 -9.63 -34.18
CA MET A 712 -2.85 -10.75 -33.56
C MET A 712 -1.91 -11.84 -33.01
N ASN A 713 -0.64 -11.85 -33.42
CA ASN A 713 0.40 -12.78 -33.04
C ASN A 713 1.22 -12.37 -31.79
N ASN A 714 0.65 -11.65 -30.80
CA ASN A 714 1.32 -11.51 -29.50
C ASN A 714 1.47 -12.88 -28.81
N ARG A 715 2.63 -13.50 -29.03
CA ARG A 715 2.98 -14.87 -28.62
C ARG A 715 2.83 -15.08 -27.11
N ASN A 716 3.07 -14.08 -26.28
CA ASN A 716 2.97 -14.18 -24.82
C ASN A 716 1.51 -14.28 -24.36
N VAL A 717 0.62 -13.45 -24.92
CA VAL A 717 -0.80 -13.50 -24.59
C VAL A 717 -1.41 -14.82 -25.06
N GLN A 718 -1.03 -15.30 -26.25
CA GLN A 718 -1.45 -16.62 -26.73
C GLN A 718 -0.86 -17.77 -25.89
N PHE A 719 0.35 -17.62 -25.33
CA PHE A 719 0.92 -18.58 -24.39
C PHE A 719 0.03 -18.73 -23.15
N TRP A 720 -0.42 -17.63 -22.53
CA TRP A 720 -1.33 -17.69 -21.38
C TRP A 720 -2.76 -18.14 -21.75
N ASN A 721 -3.38 -17.42 -22.69
CA ASN A 721 -4.81 -17.56 -23.00
C ASN A 721 -5.14 -18.81 -23.85
N ARG A 722 -4.14 -19.47 -24.46
CA ARG A 722 -4.31 -20.75 -25.17
C ARG A 722 -3.47 -21.88 -24.59
N TYR A 723 -2.14 -21.75 -24.57
CA TYR A 723 -1.27 -22.87 -24.18
C TYR A 723 -1.44 -23.26 -22.70
N VAL A 724 -1.22 -22.33 -21.76
CA VAL A 724 -1.36 -22.59 -20.31
C VAL A 724 -2.81 -22.93 -19.95
N SER A 725 -3.78 -22.29 -20.60
CA SER A 725 -5.20 -22.65 -20.47
C SER A 725 -5.49 -24.09 -20.91
N THR A 726 -4.84 -24.60 -21.96
CA THR A 726 -4.93 -25.99 -22.40
C THR A 726 -4.23 -26.94 -21.42
N VAL A 727 -3.09 -26.55 -20.84
CA VAL A 727 -2.45 -27.33 -19.77
C VAL A 727 -3.39 -27.49 -18.59
N LYS A 728 -4.01 -26.41 -18.10
CA LYS A 728 -4.98 -26.43 -16.99
C LYS A 728 -6.20 -27.32 -17.29
N GLN A 729 -6.72 -27.31 -18.51
CA GLN A 729 -7.85 -28.17 -18.91
C GLN A 729 -7.51 -29.66 -18.97
N ASN A 730 -6.24 -30.00 -19.20
CA ASN A 730 -5.75 -31.38 -19.26
C ASN A 730 -5.00 -31.80 -17.98
N GLU A 731 -5.07 -30.99 -16.91
CA GLU A 731 -4.44 -31.31 -15.64
C GLU A 731 -5.07 -32.58 -15.04
N PRO A 732 -4.31 -33.64 -14.75
CA PRO A 732 -4.89 -34.87 -14.22
C PRO A 732 -5.53 -34.62 -12.85
N THR A 733 -6.80 -34.96 -12.70
CA THR A 733 -7.49 -34.92 -11.40
C THR A 733 -6.67 -35.69 -10.36
N PRO A 734 -6.41 -35.14 -9.17
CA PRO A 734 -5.75 -35.87 -8.10
C PRO A 734 -6.57 -37.13 -7.80
N THR A 735 -6.06 -38.31 -8.16
CA THR A 735 -6.71 -39.56 -7.81
C THR A 735 -6.69 -39.67 -6.29
N THR A 736 -7.88 -39.84 -5.70
CA THR A 736 -8.03 -40.27 -4.31
C THR A 736 -7.00 -41.35 -4.01
N PRO A 737 -6.26 -41.28 -2.88
CA PRO A 737 -5.32 -42.35 -2.54
C PRO A 737 -6.13 -43.62 -2.31
N THR A 738 -6.17 -44.48 -3.33
CA THR A 738 -6.75 -45.81 -3.23
C THR A 738 -6.07 -46.52 -2.08
N THR A 739 -6.85 -47.07 -1.16
CA THR A 739 -6.34 -47.82 0.01
C THR A 739 -5.59 -49.12 -0.34
N ALA A 740 -5.41 -49.39 -1.64
CA ALA A 740 -4.38 -50.28 -2.14
C ALA A 740 -3.01 -49.60 -2.00
N ALA A 741 -2.24 -50.00 -0.97
CA ALA A 741 -0.84 -49.62 -0.85
C ALA A 741 -0.09 -49.89 -2.17
N PRO A 742 0.74 -48.97 -2.67
CA PRO A 742 1.48 -49.20 -3.91
C PRO A 742 2.44 -50.37 -3.70
N THR A 743 2.17 -51.48 -4.38
CA THR A 743 3.02 -52.68 -4.35
C THR A 743 4.33 -52.40 -5.07
N GLY A 744 5.28 -51.83 -4.34
CA GLY A 744 6.68 -51.65 -4.73
C GLY A 744 6.90 -50.66 -5.87
N LEU A 745 7.59 -49.55 -5.58
CA LEU A 745 8.51 -49.02 -6.58
C LEU A 745 9.49 -50.15 -6.94
N ASP A 746 9.56 -50.56 -8.20
CA ASP A 746 10.66 -51.38 -8.68
C ASP A 746 11.93 -50.51 -8.70
N ILE A 747 12.65 -50.53 -7.57
CA ILE A 747 13.96 -49.89 -7.40
C ILE A 747 14.93 -50.37 -8.50
N GLY A 748 14.77 -51.58 -9.01
CA GLY A 748 15.52 -52.11 -10.16
C GLY A 748 15.18 -51.43 -11.48
N ALA A 749 13.94 -51.01 -11.74
CA ALA A 749 13.57 -50.21 -12.92
C ALA A 749 14.22 -48.82 -12.85
N CYS A 750 14.15 -48.16 -11.68
CA CYS A 750 14.78 -46.85 -11.49
C CYS A 750 16.31 -46.94 -11.64
N ARG A 751 16.94 -47.99 -11.08
CA ARG A 751 18.39 -48.22 -11.19
C ARG A 751 18.83 -48.51 -12.63
N ARG A 752 18.02 -49.26 -13.41
CA ARG A 752 18.24 -49.50 -14.85
C ARG A 752 18.14 -48.22 -15.69
N TYR A 753 17.21 -47.32 -15.36
CA TYR A 753 17.08 -46.03 -16.07
C TYR A 753 18.31 -45.13 -15.88
N TYR A 754 18.82 -45.02 -14.66
CA TYR A 754 20.03 -44.21 -14.39
C TYR A 754 21.31 -44.85 -14.95
N ALA A 755 21.48 -46.17 -14.82
CA ALA A 755 22.64 -46.90 -15.37
C ALA A 755 22.74 -46.89 -16.91
N ALA A 756 21.66 -46.52 -17.61
CA ALA A 756 21.66 -46.36 -19.07
C ALA A 756 22.00 -44.94 -19.55
N LYS A 757 21.94 -43.93 -18.66
CA LYS A 757 22.20 -42.51 -19.00
C LYS A 757 23.49 -41.95 -18.45
N ILE A 758 24.01 -42.53 -17.38
CA ILE A 758 25.32 -42.21 -16.81
C ILE A 758 26.24 -43.39 -17.16
N GLY A 759 27.41 -43.11 -17.73
CA GLY A 759 28.39 -44.13 -18.11
C GLY A 759 28.82 -45.02 -16.92
N PRO A 760 29.49 -46.16 -17.19
CA PRO A 760 29.74 -47.18 -16.17
C PRO A 760 30.40 -46.59 -14.92
N GLU A 761 29.94 -47.06 -13.74
CA GLU A 761 30.49 -46.67 -12.45
C GLU A 761 32.02 -46.75 -12.48
N VAL A 762 32.67 -45.60 -12.26
CA VAL A 762 34.13 -45.52 -12.13
C VAL A 762 34.52 -46.45 -10.99
N SER A 763 35.34 -47.46 -11.27
CA SER A 763 35.67 -48.47 -10.25
C SER A 763 36.32 -47.79 -9.04
N PRO A 764 36.16 -48.33 -7.81
CA PRO A 764 36.79 -47.76 -6.62
C PRO A 764 38.30 -47.56 -6.77
N GLU A 765 38.96 -48.44 -7.53
CA GLU A 765 40.38 -48.35 -7.87
C GLU A 765 40.69 -47.17 -8.81
N THR A 766 39.86 -46.92 -9.82
CA THR A 766 40.01 -45.76 -10.72
C THR A 766 39.70 -44.45 -9.99
N ALA A 767 38.68 -44.41 -9.14
CA ALA A 767 38.36 -43.25 -8.31
C ALA A 767 39.48 -42.93 -7.30
N ALA A 768 40.05 -43.97 -6.66
CA ALA A 768 41.25 -43.83 -5.83
C ALA A 768 42.46 -43.32 -6.64
N GLY A 769 42.68 -43.85 -7.85
CA GLY A 769 43.75 -43.38 -8.74
C GLY A 769 43.64 -41.89 -9.09
N VAL A 770 42.43 -41.40 -9.37
CA VAL A 770 42.19 -39.97 -9.62
C VAL A 770 42.43 -39.13 -8.36
N MET A 771 41.97 -39.57 -7.18
CA MET A 771 42.26 -38.87 -5.92
C MET A 771 43.76 -38.82 -5.61
N TRP A 772 44.49 -39.92 -5.79
CA TRP A 772 45.95 -39.94 -5.60
C TRP A 772 46.67 -39.05 -6.62
N GLY A 773 46.19 -38.99 -7.86
CA GLY A 773 46.70 -38.06 -8.88
C GLY A 773 46.50 -36.59 -8.50
N MET A 774 45.32 -36.24 -7.97
CA MET A 774 45.03 -34.87 -7.48
C MET A 774 45.87 -34.51 -6.25
N LEU A 775 46.04 -35.45 -5.30
CA LEU A 775 46.93 -35.29 -4.15
C LEU A 775 48.40 -35.09 -4.56
N ALA A 776 48.90 -35.90 -5.51
CA ALA A 776 50.25 -35.76 -6.04
C ALA A 776 50.46 -34.40 -6.75
N ALA A 777 49.47 -33.93 -7.52
CA ALA A 777 49.50 -32.62 -8.17
C ALA A 777 49.50 -31.46 -7.15
N ALA A 778 48.68 -31.56 -6.09
CA ALA A 778 48.63 -30.57 -5.02
C ALA A 778 49.98 -30.49 -4.25
N LEU A 779 50.56 -31.65 -3.91
CA LEU A 779 51.89 -31.73 -3.29
C LEU A 779 52.99 -31.14 -4.19
N LEU A 780 52.94 -31.40 -5.50
CA LEU A 780 53.86 -30.81 -6.48
C LEU A 780 53.75 -29.28 -6.53
N LEU A 781 52.53 -28.74 -6.57
CA LEU A 781 52.28 -27.29 -6.53
C LEU A 781 52.81 -26.65 -5.25
N LEU A 782 52.55 -27.26 -4.09
CA LEU A 782 53.11 -26.81 -2.80
C LEU A 782 54.64 -26.85 -2.78
N LEU A 783 55.26 -27.85 -3.40
CA LEU A 783 56.71 -27.98 -3.46
C LEU A 783 57.32 -26.91 -4.38
N VAL A 784 56.68 -26.59 -5.50
CA VAL A 784 57.01 -25.42 -6.34
C VAL A 784 56.88 -24.12 -5.54
N CYS A 785 55.80 -23.92 -4.78
CA CYS A 785 55.64 -22.74 -3.92
C CYS A 785 56.76 -22.60 -2.88
N VAL A 786 57.22 -23.70 -2.27
CA VAL A 786 58.34 -23.67 -1.32
C VAL A 786 59.68 -23.42 -2.00
N VAL A 787 59.94 -24.02 -3.16
CA VAL A 787 61.15 -23.72 -3.95
C VAL A 787 61.18 -22.24 -4.35
N LEU A 788 60.05 -21.67 -4.76
CA LEU A 788 59.92 -20.23 -5.05
C LEU A 788 60.15 -19.38 -3.78
N ALA A 789 59.56 -19.75 -2.65
CA ALA A 789 59.78 -19.03 -1.38
C ALA A 789 61.26 -19.05 -0.96
N ILE A 790 61.95 -20.19 -1.07
CA ILE A 790 63.38 -20.32 -0.78
C ILE A 790 64.23 -19.52 -1.79
N ALA A 791 63.84 -19.48 -3.07
CA ALA A 791 64.52 -18.68 -4.09
C ALA A 791 64.37 -17.17 -3.84
N ILE A 792 63.17 -16.72 -3.46
CA ILE A 792 62.88 -15.33 -3.06
C ILE A 792 63.68 -14.95 -1.81
N GLU A 793 63.74 -15.82 -0.81
CA GLU A 793 64.52 -15.58 0.41
C GLU A 793 66.03 -15.56 0.15
N ARG A 794 66.55 -16.43 -0.73
CA ARG A 794 67.94 -16.36 -1.20
C ARG A 794 68.24 -15.07 -1.98
N GLN A 795 67.29 -14.59 -2.81
CA GLN A 795 67.41 -13.30 -3.50
C GLN A 795 67.40 -12.12 -2.51
N ARG A 796 66.54 -12.15 -1.48
CA ARG A 796 66.54 -11.15 -0.39
C ARG A 796 67.87 -11.14 0.35
N ARG A 797 68.39 -12.29 0.78
CA ARG A 797 69.70 -12.38 1.48
C ARG A 797 70.87 -11.90 0.62
N LYS A 798 70.88 -12.21 -0.70
CA LYS A 798 71.86 -11.63 -1.63
C LYS A 798 71.75 -10.10 -1.69
N LYS A 799 70.55 -9.53 -1.90
CA LYS A 799 70.34 -8.07 -1.90
C LYS A 799 70.74 -7.40 -0.57
N GLN A 800 70.55 -8.08 0.55
CA GLN A 800 70.92 -7.57 1.87
C GLN A 800 72.44 -7.60 2.08
N SER A 801 73.14 -8.65 1.64
CA SER A 801 74.61 -8.73 1.64
C SER A 801 75.27 -7.65 0.76
N TYR A 802 74.68 -7.32 -0.39
CA TYR A 802 75.16 -6.21 -1.23
C TYR A 802 74.94 -4.83 -0.60
N LYS A 803 73.95 -4.66 0.30
CA LYS A 803 73.75 -3.40 1.03
C LYS A 803 74.74 -3.21 2.18
N THR A 804 75.23 -4.28 2.82
CA THR A 804 76.25 -4.18 3.88
C THR A 804 77.69 -4.00 3.37
N GLN A 805 78.00 -4.37 2.12
CA GLN A 805 79.33 -4.12 1.53
C GLN A 805 79.51 -2.71 0.95
N ASN A 806 78.43 -1.99 0.63
CA ASN A 806 78.48 -0.61 0.10
C ASN A 806 78.38 0.49 1.18
N PHE A 807 78.53 0.15 2.46
CA PHE A 807 78.61 1.10 3.59
C PHE A 807 79.93 0.96 4.38
N ALA A 808 80.94 0.33 3.80
CA ALA A 808 82.26 0.13 4.37
C ALA A 808 83.37 0.37 3.33
N TYR A 809 83.35 1.56 2.71
CA TYR A 809 84.47 2.23 2.04
C TYR A 809 84.25 3.74 2.08
#